data_AF-A0A085NHB9-F1
#
_entry.id   AF-A0A085NHB9-F1
#
_cell.length_a   1.000
_cell.length_b   1.000
_cell.length_c   1.000
_cell.angle_alpha   90.00
_cell.angle_beta   90.00
_cell.angle_gamma   90.00
#
_symmetry.space_group_name_H-M   'P 1'
#
loop_
_entity.id
_entity.type
_entity.pdbx_description
1 polymer ?
#
loop_
_entity_poly.entity_id
_entity_poly.type
_entity_poly.pdbx_seq_one_letter_code
_entity_poly.pdbx_strand_id
1 'polypeptide(L)'
;MRLLLDGHFGVCTLVSRFELATTEYGPNGLPLTPVSISIIGRFPTLKALSFPYLCAYLDIHRGKYERVFVISEHYSKNFYSILEESSDVRLRQFVRIAFSILSGLDYLHSRGICHTLLTGETVLLSEHGTVRLSNYGLHHLTDGGKDAPLERRHDCYSAPELYANGDGKQCVGPKVDIWSLGILLLELLLGFRVFEVELSPHVVALWLGVIQREPVLLSVLSWLQKEQRLSQEVSSLTNLPWPSGFRVLISKCLQLKPSQRPSASELLKASIFDQEEKEMVPAQLEQIFLDSSLSHIGESNQRLSDDVLSKYINEPFRLRPIDEIYFIWTLCGSKAEAILVKENVIEELPPIVCLPYLIIGDLHLLGGLKNHRRVANLNIYSLSMKNLTEKMKTVNPLVHFPLLETELQSFPRLDRSAQSLPLLVKEKDVCYQLKRTALFRRLLAAYPYTREKLISEAVFDIPPIYRGLVWAAILDIPYNITDIYSDVDKETEAATDRQIEVDIPRCHQYDELLSSPTGHQKFKRIIKAWTAFHPQYVYWQGLDSLCAPFLYLHFNDECLAFGCLTAFINSFLKDFFLKDNSAVMREYLTVFENALAFYDCQLYNHFCKINFHPELYAIPWFLTMFARRCLCQASSRLSMLRFVDVMPLYKLFHVWDLLLVSGNCFPICIGVAILSQMRRLLLQSGFNECILLFSDIPEVNLENCLKEAVSAYRIIPKSLLYNRPLSAVLSNCTSWIDSYVLKVGGELGMKMEQMSKDEDRENGLFPEICAHELLYYLDQEDANSSAFLLIDVRNEEEYARKTFPRSRNVPYTVVFKEGECIRLPPLLEDLLSRDYRMVVIIGSSRDFRARKFAAALIDFNYNRVCVLHGGIEVIKYYSVHGNSLRRIE
;
A
#
# COMPACT_ATOMS: atom_id res chain seq x y z
N MET A 1 17.25 4.99 -2.89
CA MET A 1 16.36 4.69 -4.05
C MET A 1 17.24 4.37 -5.25
N ARG A 2 16.96 3.28 -5.98
CA ARG A 2 17.74 2.83 -7.16
C ARG A 2 17.21 3.52 -8.44
N LEU A 3 18.09 4.14 -9.21
CA LEU A 3 17.74 4.76 -10.50
C LEU A 3 17.77 3.74 -11.65
N LEU A 4 17.02 4.01 -12.74
CA LEU A 4 17.00 3.16 -13.93
C LEU A 4 18.31 3.21 -14.73
N LEU A 5 18.83 4.40 -15.01
CA LEU A 5 20.02 4.64 -15.85
C LEU A 5 19.95 3.88 -17.19
N ASP A 6 20.95 3.04 -17.49
CA ASP A 6 21.04 2.20 -18.67
C ASP A 6 20.21 0.90 -18.58
N GLY A 7 19.63 0.61 -17.42
CA GLY A 7 18.83 -0.58 -17.17
C GLY A 7 17.51 -0.63 -17.93
N HIS A 8 16.95 -1.82 -18.01
CA HIS A 8 15.59 -2.10 -18.49
C HIS A 8 14.95 -3.18 -17.63
N PHE A 9 13.77 -3.66 -18.01
CA PHE A 9 13.04 -4.68 -17.24
C PHE A 9 13.25 -6.06 -17.85
N GLY A 10 13.49 -7.05 -17.00
CA GLY A 10 13.53 -8.46 -17.35
C GLY A 10 12.44 -9.23 -16.61
N VAL A 11 12.03 -10.36 -17.18
CA VAL A 11 11.08 -11.28 -16.56
C VAL A 11 11.62 -12.70 -16.57
N CYS A 12 11.54 -13.36 -15.41
CA CYS A 12 11.75 -14.80 -15.25
C CYS A 12 10.39 -15.46 -14.96
N THR A 13 10.16 -16.67 -15.48
CA THR A 13 8.92 -17.40 -15.20
C THR A 13 9.18 -18.67 -14.39
N LEU A 14 8.37 -18.89 -13.37
CA LEU A 14 8.31 -20.11 -12.57
C LEU A 14 6.98 -20.80 -12.83
N VAL A 15 6.96 -22.13 -12.82
CA VAL A 15 5.73 -22.93 -12.84
C VAL A 15 5.64 -23.65 -11.51
N SER A 16 4.69 -23.28 -10.67
CA SER A 16 4.56 -23.96 -9.38
C SER A 16 4.06 -25.39 -9.59
N ARG A 17 4.36 -26.27 -8.62
CA ARG A 17 3.87 -27.64 -8.67
C ARG A 17 2.35 -27.66 -8.63
N PHE A 18 1.78 -28.45 -9.52
CA PHE A 18 0.35 -28.67 -9.67
C PHE A 18 -0.05 -29.89 -8.83
N GLU A 19 0.19 -29.87 -7.52
CA GLU A 19 -0.44 -30.84 -6.62
C GLU A 19 -1.88 -30.38 -6.33
N LEU A 20 -2.78 -31.35 -6.14
CA LEU A 20 -4.26 -31.30 -6.12
C LEU A 20 -4.92 -30.34 -5.09
N ALA A 21 -4.43 -29.11 -4.94
CA ALA A 21 -5.01 -28.09 -4.06
C ALA A 21 -6.45 -27.72 -4.42
N THR A 22 -6.93 -28.08 -5.62
CA THR A 22 -8.30 -27.80 -6.05
C THR A 22 -9.34 -28.80 -5.53
N THR A 23 -8.94 -29.93 -4.94
CA THR A 23 -9.88 -30.97 -4.44
C THR A 23 -9.75 -31.26 -2.96
N GLU A 24 -8.71 -30.79 -2.29
CA GLU A 24 -8.47 -31.04 -0.86
C GLU A 24 -8.80 -29.78 -0.03
N TYR A 25 -9.54 -30.00 1.06
CA TYR A 25 -9.87 -28.98 2.04
C TYR A 25 -8.92 -29.13 3.23
N GLY A 26 -8.42 -28.01 3.74
CA GLY A 26 -7.67 -27.99 5.00
C GLY A 26 -8.53 -28.47 6.18
N PRO A 27 -7.92 -28.77 7.34
CA PRO A 27 -8.64 -29.19 8.55
C PRO A 27 -9.67 -28.16 9.06
N ASN A 28 -9.58 -26.93 8.56
CA ASN A 28 -10.44 -25.78 8.78
C ASN A 28 -11.56 -25.60 7.73
N GLY A 29 -11.72 -26.56 6.80
CA GLY A 29 -12.80 -26.57 5.80
C GLY A 29 -12.64 -25.55 4.66
N LEU A 30 -11.49 -24.87 4.58
CA LEU A 30 -11.14 -23.95 3.49
C LEU A 30 -10.33 -24.68 2.40
N PRO A 31 -10.45 -24.29 1.12
CA PRO A 31 -9.59 -24.83 0.06
C PRO A 31 -8.12 -24.56 0.38
N LEU A 32 -7.25 -25.54 0.11
CA LEU A 32 -5.81 -25.38 0.32
C LEU A 32 -5.28 -24.20 -0.52
N THR A 33 -4.45 -23.36 0.12
CA THR A 33 -3.80 -22.23 -0.55
C THR A 33 -2.95 -22.74 -1.72
N PRO A 34 -3.17 -22.27 -2.96
CA PRO A 34 -2.33 -22.65 -4.10
C PRO A 34 -0.85 -22.36 -3.84
N VAL A 35 0.02 -23.25 -4.30
CA VAL A 35 1.47 -23.16 -4.09
C VAL A 35 2.06 -21.87 -4.67
N SER A 36 1.51 -21.37 -5.78
CA SER A 36 1.89 -20.08 -6.35
C SER A 36 1.62 -18.88 -5.42
N ILE A 37 0.59 -18.94 -4.57
CA ILE A 37 0.31 -17.90 -3.56
C ILE A 37 1.38 -17.92 -2.47
N SER A 38 1.86 -19.10 -2.05
CA SER A 38 2.99 -19.22 -1.11
C SER A 38 4.27 -18.61 -1.68
N ILE A 39 4.52 -18.79 -2.98
CA ILE A 39 5.63 -18.14 -3.70
C ILE A 39 5.49 -16.61 -3.65
N ILE A 40 4.30 -16.07 -3.96
CA ILE A 40 4.03 -14.63 -3.95
C ILE A 40 4.23 -14.04 -2.56
N GLY A 41 3.80 -14.75 -1.50
CA GLY A 41 3.98 -14.31 -0.11
C GLY A 41 5.44 -14.15 0.33
N ARG A 42 6.39 -14.91 -0.26
CA ARG A 42 7.82 -14.83 0.06
C ARG A 42 8.60 -13.80 -0.78
N PHE A 43 8.05 -13.37 -1.92
CA PHE A 43 8.69 -12.41 -2.81
C PHE A 43 9.02 -11.05 -2.17
N PRO A 44 8.19 -10.46 -1.28
CA PRO A 44 8.48 -9.17 -0.66
C PRO A 44 9.84 -9.10 0.05
N THR A 45 10.31 -10.21 0.63
CA THR A 45 11.66 -10.34 1.22
C THR A 45 12.76 -10.06 0.20
N LEU A 46 12.60 -10.57 -1.04
CA LEU A 46 13.56 -10.32 -2.13
C LEU A 46 13.43 -8.89 -2.67
N LYS A 47 12.20 -8.38 -2.79
CA LYS A 47 11.93 -6.99 -3.23
C LYS A 47 12.51 -5.94 -2.29
N ALA A 48 12.62 -6.24 -0.99
CA ALA A 48 13.23 -5.35 0.00
C ALA A 48 14.76 -5.21 -0.13
N LEU A 49 15.43 -6.11 -0.88
CA LEU A 49 16.88 -6.09 -1.02
C LEU A 49 17.31 -4.97 -1.98
N SER A 50 18.19 -4.09 -1.49
CA SER A 50 18.81 -3.04 -2.29
C SER A 50 20.31 -3.04 -2.07
N PHE A 51 21.08 -3.30 -3.13
CA PHE A 51 22.53 -3.31 -3.08
C PHE A 51 23.12 -2.98 -4.47
N PRO A 52 24.25 -2.25 -4.58
CA PRO A 52 24.78 -1.80 -5.86
C PRO A 52 24.98 -2.90 -6.89
N TYR A 53 25.51 -4.05 -6.46
CA TYR A 53 25.85 -5.21 -7.29
C TYR A 53 24.72 -6.24 -7.43
N LEU A 54 23.49 -5.90 -7.05
CA LEU A 54 22.31 -6.72 -7.30
C LEU A 54 21.39 -6.00 -8.29
N CYS A 55 20.71 -6.78 -9.13
CA CYS A 55 19.53 -6.32 -9.85
C CYS A 55 18.37 -6.12 -8.87
N ALA A 56 17.68 -4.98 -8.96
CA ALA A 56 16.50 -4.75 -8.13
C ALA A 56 15.32 -5.64 -8.59
N TYR A 57 14.65 -6.30 -7.65
CA TYR A 57 13.36 -6.95 -7.91
C TYR A 57 12.24 -5.90 -7.87
N LEU A 58 11.35 -5.93 -8.86
CA LEU A 58 10.33 -4.89 -9.05
C LEU A 58 8.94 -5.40 -8.70
N ASP A 59 8.56 -6.56 -9.23
CA ASP A 59 7.20 -7.07 -9.07
C ASP A 59 7.08 -8.57 -9.31
N ILE A 60 5.97 -9.16 -8.85
CA ILE A 60 5.63 -10.57 -9.06
C ILE A 60 4.15 -10.69 -9.44
N HIS A 61 3.86 -11.48 -10.47
CA HIS A 61 2.49 -11.68 -10.94
C HIS A 61 2.17 -13.16 -11.09
N ARG A 62 0.96 -13.54 -10.67
CA ARG A 62 0.38 -14.83 -11.03
C ARG A 62 -0.32 -14.74 -12.38
N GLY A 63 0.01 -15.64 -13.28
CA GLY A 63 -0.74 -15.86 -14.52
C GLY A 63 -1.55 -17.14 -14.47
N LYS A 64 -2.02 -17.57 -15.64
CA LYS A 64 -2.79 -18.80 -15.79
C LYS A 64 -1.94 -20.04 -15.45
N TYR A 65 -2.60 -21.10 -15.00
CA TYR A 65 -2.00 -22.42 -14.75
C TYR A 65 -0.85 -22.37 -13.73
N GLU A 66 -1.03 -21.62 -12.64
CA GLU A 66 -0.04 -21.52 -11.55
C GLU A 66 1.35 -21.01 -11.98
N ARG A 67 1.42 -20.33 -13.13
CA ARG A 67 2.65 -19.68 -13.61
C ARG A 67 2.85 -18.37 -12.86
N VAL A 68 4.08 -18.15 -12.41
CA VAL A 68 4.48 -16.95 -11.70
C VAL A 68 5.52 -16.21 -12.53
N PHE A 69 5.33 -14.91 -12.72
CA PHE A 69 6.24 -14.01 -13.44
C PHE A 69 6.96 -13.15 -12.42
N VAL A 70 8.28 -13.24 -12.37
CA VAL A 70 9.14 -12.45 -11.48
C VAL A 70 9.84 -11.36 -12.32
N ILE A 71 9.60 -10.10 -12.00
CA ILE A 71 10.11 -8.95 -12.74
C ILE A 71 11.27 -8.32 -11.97
N SER A 72 12.35 -8.03 -12.69
CA SER A 72 13.57 -7.44 -12.14
C SER A 72 14.24 -6.46 -13.11
N GLU A 73 15.18 -5.69 -12.60
CA GLU A 73 16.16 -4.92 -13.38
C GLU A 73 17.00 -5.85 -14.26
N HIS A 74 17.22 -5.47 -15.52
CA HIS A 74 17.93 -6.27 -16.51
C HIS A 74 18.83 -5.40 -17.40
N TYR A 75 19.85 -6.04 -18.00
CA TYR A 75 20.84 -5.43 -18.89
C TYR A 75 21.09 -6.33 -20.08
N SER A 76 21.48 -5.73 -21.20
CA SER A 76 21.63 -6.42 -22.49
C SER A 76 22.92 -7.21 -22.56
N LYS A 77 23.93 -6.80 -21.79
CA LYS A 77 25.20 -7.50 -21.66
C LYS A 77 25.21 -8.37 -20.41
N ASN A 78 25.80 -9.54 -20.53
CA ASN A 78 26.10 -10.45 -19.42
C ASN A 78 27.60 -10.75 -19.39
N PHE A 79 28.03 -11.53 -18.41
CA PHE A 79 29.43 -11.90 -18.18
C PHE A 79 30.14 -12.40 -19.44
N TYR A 80 29.46 -13.12 -20.33
CA TYR A 80 30.09 -13.64 -21.54
C TYR A 80 30.53 -12.57 -22.53
N SER A 81 29.92 -11.39 -22.51
CA SER A 81 30.38 -10.27 -23.35
C SER A 81 31.79 -9.79 -22.98
N ILE A 82 32.25 -10.04 -21.74
CA ILE A 82 33.63 -9.75 -21.33
C ILE A 82 34.60 -10.76 -21.93
N LEU A 83 34.18 -12.01 -22.12
CA LEU A 83 35.06 -13.06 -22.69
C LEU A 83 35.46 -12.73 -24.13
N GLU A 84 34.63 -11.99 -24.86
CA GLU A 84 34.90 -11.49 -26.22
C GLU A 84 35.94 -10.36 -26.27
N GLU A 85 36.22 -9.69 -25.15
CA GLU A 85 37.21 -8.60 -25.08
C GLU A 85 38.64 -9.14 -25.13
N SER A 86 39.64 -8.31 -25.47
CA SER A 86 41.06 -8.71 -25.46
C SER A 86 41.54 -9.17 -24.07
N SER A 87 42.52 -10.08 -24.02
CA SER A 87 43.09 -10.61 -22.78
C SER A 87 43.52 -9.54 -21.78
N ASP A 88 44.17 -8.48 -22.27
CA ASP A 88 44.66 -7.38 -21.43
C ASP A 88 43.53 -6.62 -20.75
N VAL A 89 42.40 -6.44 -21.45
CA VAL A 89 41.23 -5.76 -20.88
C VAL A 89 40.58 -6.65 -19.83
N ARG A 90 40.39 -7.95 -20.11
CA ARG A 90 39.83 -8.90 -19.15
C ARG A 90 40.65 -8.99 -17.87
N LEU A 91 41.97 -9.06 -17.97
CA LEU A 91 42.86 -9.13 -16.81
C LEU A 91 42.81 -7.86 -15.96
N ARG A 92 42.67 -6.67 -16.59
CA ARG A 92 42.47 -5.41 -15.86
C ARG A 92 41.12 -5.36 -15.15
N GLN A 93 40.07 -5.94 -15.72
CA GLN A 93 38.75 -5.97 -15.11
C GLN A 93 38.56 -7.11 -14.08
N PHE A 94 39.45 -8.11 -14.06
CA PHE A 94 39.34 -9.32 -13.25
C PHE A 94 39.05 -9.03 -11.77
N VAL A 95 39.88 -8.17 -11.16
CA VAL A 95 39.77 -7.83 -9.74
C VAL A 95 38.42 -7.17 -9.44
N ARG A 96 38.05 -6.17 -10.24
CA ARG A 96 36.78 -5.45 -10.12
C ARG A 96 35.56 -6.38 -10.25
N ILE A 97 35.54 -7.24 -11.27
CA ILE A 97 34.44 -8.20 -11.48
C ILE A 97 34.36 -9.19 -10.32
N ALA A 98 35.49 -9.79 -9.92
CA ALA A 98 35.54 -10.73 -8.81
C ALA A 98 35.05 -10.07 -7.51
N PHE A 99 35.48 -8.85 -7.24
CA PHE A 99 35.08 -8.06 -6.10
C PHE A 99 33.58 -7.74 -6.10
N SER A 100 33.02 -7.29 -7.23
CA SER A 100 31.59 -6.98 -7.35
C SER A 100 30.72 -8.22 -7.13
N ILE A 101 31.06 -9.37 -7.74
CA ILE A 101 30.32 -10.63 -7.55
C ILE A 101 30.42 -11.07 -6.09
N LEU A 102 31.62 -11.09 -5.50
CA LEU A 102 31.84 -11.47 -4.10
C LEU A 102 31.07 -10.57 -3.12
N SER A 103 31.09 -9.26 -3.35
CA SER A 103 30.35 -8.29 -2.54
C SER A 103 28.85 -8.52 -2.59
N GLY A 104 28.31 -8.81 -3.78
CA GLY A 104 26.90 -9.18 -3.95
C GLY A 104 26.55 -10.48 -3.21
N LEU A 105 27.42 -11.49 -3.28
CA LEU A 105 27.24 -12.76 -2.56
C LEU A 105 27.31 -12.57 -1.04
N ASP A 106 28.26 -11.79 -0.53
CA ASP A 106 28.39 -11.50 0.90
C ASP A 106 27.15 -10.79 1.46
N TYR A 107 26.64 -9.81 0.71
CA TYR A 107 25.40 -9.12 1.04
C TYR A 107 24.19 -10.06 1.12
N LEU A 108 24.07 -11.02 0.20
CA LEU A 108 23.00 -12.03 0.21
C LEU A 108 23.17 -13.02 1.36
N HIS A 109 24.38 -13.56 1.53
CA HIS A 109 24.70 -14.58 2.53
C HIS A 109 24.51 -14.07 3.95
N SER A 110 24.86 -12.82 4.23
CA SER A 110 24.61 -12.16 5.53
C SER A 110 23.13 -12.05 5.89
N ARG A 111 22.21 -12.17 4.91
CA ARG A 111 20.75 -12.18 5.09
C ARG A 111 20.14 -13.58 4.97
N GLY A 112 20.96 -14.63 4.95
CA GLY A 112 20.48 -16.02 4.83
C GLY A 112 19.94 -16.37 3.44
N ILE A 113 20.24 -15.56 2.42
CA ILE A 113 19.80 -15.80 1.04
C ILE A 113 21.01 -16.26 0.24
N CYS A 114 20.87 -17.36 -0.51
CA CYS A 114 21.89 -17.84 -1.44
C CYS A 114 21.48 -17.51 -2.87
N HIS A 115 22.47 -17.34 -3.76
CA HIS A 115 22.20 -17.12 -5.17
C HIS A 115 21.72 -18.40 -5.86
N THR A 116 22.40 -19.53 -5.64
CA THR A 116 22.08 -20.92 -6.08
C THR A 116 22.02 -21.17 -7.59
N LEU A 117 22.04 -20.12 -8.39
CA LEU A 117 21.95 -20.11 -9.86
C LEU A 117 23.00 -19.15 -10.46
N LEU A 118 24.17 -19.07 -9.83
CA LEU A 118 25.24 -18.17 -10.26
C LEU A 118 25.93 -18.76 -11.51
N THR A 119 25.75 -18.11 -12.66
CA THR A 119 26.30 -18.50 -13.97
C THR A 119 26.66 -17.25 -14.76
N GLY A 120 27.29 -17.41 -15.93
CA GLY A 120 27.63 -16.25 -16.76
C GLY A 120 26.39 -15.56 -17.35
N GLU A 121 25.22 -16.22 -17.34
CA GLU A 121 23.95 -15.61 -17.78
C GLU A 121 23.33 -14.75 -16.69
N THR A 122 23.51 -15.11 -15.42
CA THR A 122 22.91 -14.40 -14.28
C THR A 122 23.77 -13.24 -13.76
N VAL A 123 25.03 -13.16 -14.20
CA VAL A 123 25.93 -12.01 -13.97
C VAL A 123 25.76 -11.02 -15.12
N LEU A 124 25.03 -9.93 -14.87
CA LEU A 124 24.71 -8.89 -15.85
C LEU A 124 25.68 -7.72 -15.77
N LEU A 125 25.81 -6.97 -16.87
CA LEU A 125 26.71 -5.84 -17.00
C LEU A 125 25.99 -4.61 -17.54
N SER A 126 26.15 -3.50 -16.84
CA SER A 126 25.80 -2.18 -17.37
C SER A 126 26.68 -1.78 -18.56
N GLU A 127 26.26 -0.76 -19.32
CA GLU A 127 27.08 -0.10 -20.34
C GLU A 127 28.41 0.43 -19.79
N HIS A 128 28.46 0.73 -18.49
CA HIS A 128 29.65 1.21 -17.79
C HIS A 128 30.54 0.08 -17.24
N GLY A 129 30.16 -1.19 -17.45
CA GLY A 129 30.91 -2.35 -16.97
C GLY A 129 30.71 -2.67 -15.49
N THR A 130 29.74 -2.03 -14.82
CA THR A 130 29.31 -2.40 -13.46
C THR A 130 28.56 -3.74 -13.48
N VAL A 131 28.97 -4.66 -12.61
CA VAL A 131 28.38 -5.99 -12.45
C VAL A 131 27.10 -5.93 -11.61
N ARG A 132 26.07 -6.68 -12.01
CA ARG A 132 24.82 -6.84 -11.27
C ARG A 132 24.35 -8.29 -11.31
N LEU A 133 24.16 -8.89 -10.14
CA LEU A 133 23.66 -10.26 -10.01
C LEU A 133 22.13 -10.29 -10.16
N SER A 134 21.63 -11.19 -10.99
CA SER A 134 20.20 -11.39 -11.27
C SER A 134 19.77 -12.82 -10.89
N ASN A 135 18.46 -13.09 -10.81
CA ASN A 135 17.91 -14.40 -10.43
C ASN A 135 18.42 -14.98 -9.08
N TYR A 136 18.94 -14.14 -8.19
CA TYR A 136 19.32 -14.56 -6.85
C TYR A 136 18.09 -14.85 -5.99
N GLY A 137 18.20 -15.77 -5.03
CA GLY A 137 17.11 -16.03 -4.08
C GLY A 137 15.90 -16.80 -4.61
N LEU A 138 15.91 -17.29 -5.86
CA LEU A 138 14.80 -18.10 -6.40
C LEU A 138 14.59 -19.41 -5.61
N HIS A 139 15.64 -19.97 -5.00
CA HIS A 139 15.52 -21.12 -4.11
C HIS A 139 14.77 -20.77 -2.81
N HIS A 140 15.02 -19.59 -2.23
CA HIS A 140 14.24 -19.07 -1.10
C HIS A 140 12.77 -18.85 -1.51
N LEU A 141 12.57 -18.26 -2.68
CA LEU A 141 11.25 -17.97 -3.23
C LEU A 141 10.39 -19.24 -3.43
N THR A 142 11.01 -20.40 -3.66
CA THR A 142 10.36 -21.69 -4.00
C THR A 142 10.44 -22.75 -2.88
N ASP A 143 10.72 -22.35 -1.64
CA ASP A 143 10.95 -23.26 -0.48
C ASP A 143 11.93 -24.40 -0.79
N GLY A 144 13.05 -24.02 -1.40
CA GLY A 144 14.08 -24.95 -1.84
C GLY A 144 13.69 -25.87 -2.98
N GLY A 145 12.93 -25.35 -3.94
CA GLY A 145 12.48 -26.08 -5.11
C GLY A 145 11.30 -27.04 -4.84
N LYS A 146 10.73 -27.03 -3.62
CA LYS A 146 9.50 -27.75 -3.30
C LYS A 146 8.31 -27.16 -4.04
N ASP A 147 8.19 -25.84 -4.02
CA ASP A 147 7.00 -25.15 -4.53
C ASP A 147 7.03 -24.96 -6.04
N ALA A 148 8.21 -24.81 -6.63
CA ALA A 148 8.43 -24.86 -8.07
C ALA A 148 9.77 -25.51 -8.35
N PRO A 149 9.85 -26.54 -9.23
CA PRO A 149 11.13 -27.12 -9.60
C PRO A 149 11.97 -26.08 -10.33
N LEU A 150 13.16 -25.80 -9.80
CA LEU A 150 14.16 -25.05 -10.53
C LEU A 150 14.91 -26.06 -11.40
N GLU A 151 14.63 -26.10 -12.71
CA GLU A 151 15.34 -27.00 -13.64
C GLU A 151 16.85 -26.78 -13.50
N ARG A 152 17.59 -27.82 -13.10
CA ARG A 152 19.04 -27.80 -12.86
C ARG A 152 19.84 -27.77 -14.17
N ARG A 153 19.58 -26.80 -15.05
CA ARG A 153 20.16 -26.80 -16.41
C ARG A 153 21.61 -26.34 -16.51
N HIS A 154 22.34 -26.22 -15.41
CA HIS A 154 23.74 -25.86 -15.46
C HIS A 154 24.57 -26.82 -14.60
N ASP A 155 24.68 -28.04 -15.10
CA ASP A 155 25.47 -29.08 -14.45
C ASP A 155 26.96 -28.70 -14.31
N CYS A 156 27.43 -27.70 -15.07
CA CYS A 156 28.83 -27.28 -15.12
C CYS A 156 29.28 -26.25 -14.07
N TYR A 157 28.38 -25.43 -13.53
CA TYR A 157 28.69 -24.48 -12.44
C TYR A 157 28.31 -25.04 -11.06
N SER A 158 27.66 -26.20 -11.02
CA SER A 158 27.12 -26.80 -9.82
C SER A 158 28.22 -27.39 -8.94
N ALA A 159 28.10 -27.17 -7.64
CA ALA A 159 29.05 -27.70 -6.67
C ALA A 159 28.91 -29.23 -6.54
N PRO A 160 30.01 -29.98 -6.33
CA PRO A 160 30.03 -31.44 -6.36
C PRO A 160 29.12 -32.08 -5.31
N GLU A 161 28.92 -31.43 -4.16
CA GLU A 161 28.03 -31.89 -3.09
C GLU A 161 26.55 -31.92 -3.48
N LEU A 162 26.14 -31.18 -4.52
CA LEU A 162 24.77 -31.21 -5.03
C LEU A 162 24.45 -32.55 -5.71
N TYR A 163 25.46 -33.31 -6.14
CA TYR A 163 25.34 -34.61 -6.79
C TYR A 163 25.55 -35.80 -5.84
N ALA A 164 26.17 -35.58 -4.68
CA ALA A 164 26.60 -36.65 -3.77
C ALA A 164 25.46 -37.22 -2.90
N ASN A 165 24.37 -36.48 -2.69
CA ASN A 165 23.27 -36.89 -1.82
C ASN A 165 22.09 -37.43 -2.64
N GLY A 166 21.93 -38.77 -2.67
CA GLY A 166 20.84 -39.46 -3.36
C GLY A 166 19.45 -39.28 -2.75
N ASP A 167 19.33 -38.70 -1.56
CA ASP A 167 18.06 -38.60 -0.82
C ASP A 167 17.68 -37.15 -0.50
N GLY A 168 17.19 -36.40 -1.50
CA GLY A 168 16.20 -35.32 -1.39
C GLY A 168 16.38 -34.12 -0.42
N LYS A 169 17.32 -34.14 0.52
CA LYS A 169 17.70 -33.05 1.43
C LYS A 169 18.99 -32.44 0.89
N GLN A 170 18.82 -31.59 -0.11
CA GLN A 170 19.91 -30.85 -0.74
C GLN A 170 20.51 -29.88 0.29
N CYS A 171 21.81 -30.02 0.58
CA CYS A 171 22.55 -29.04 1.37
C CYS A 171 22.87 -27.82 0.50
N VAL A 172 21.84 -27.03 0.19
CA VAL A 172 22.01 -25.75 -0.50
C VAL A 172 22.41 -24.71 0.54
N GLY A 173 23.58 -24.11 0.37
CA GLY A 173 24.09 -23.10 1.29
C GLY A 173 25.12 -22.19 0.64
N PRO A 174 25.60 -21.16 1.36
CA PRO A 174 26.49 -20.13 0.84
C PRO A 174 27.72 -20.66 0.08
N LYS A 175 28.23 -21.82 0.49
CA LYS A 175 29.43 -22.45 -0.10
C LYS A 175 29.23 -22.93 -1.53
N VAL A 176 27.99 -23.23 -1.95
CA VAL A 176 27.67 -23.60 -3.33
C VAL A 176 27.96 -22.42 -4.26
N ASP A 177 27.55 -21.20 -3.86
CA ASP A 177 27.79 -19.99 -4.65
C ASP A 177 29.29 -19.69 -4.79
N ILE A 178 30.09 -19.98 -3.75
CA ILE A 178 31.55 -19.82 -3.78
C ILE A 178 32.20 -20.75 -4.81
N TRP A 179 31.67 -21.97 -4.96
CA TRP A 179 32.14 -22.88 -6.00
C TRP A 179 31.81 -22.36 -7.40
N SER A 180 30.56 -21.94 -7.63
CA SER A 180 30.12 -21.40 -8.92
C SER A 180 30.91 -20.14 -9.30
N LEU A 181 31.24 -19.28 -8.33
CA LEU A 181 32.17 -18.17 -8.51
C LEU A 181 33.55 -18.65 -8.98
N GLY A 182 34.09 -19.72 -8.39
CA GLY A 182 35.38 -20.29 -8.81
C GLY A 182 35.40 -20.68 -10.29
N ILE A 183 34.31 -21.25 -10.80
CA ILE A 183 34.17 -21.60 -12.22
C ILE A 183 34.09 -20.34 -13.09
N LEU A 184 33.30 -19.33 -12.69
CA LEU A 184 33.23 -18.05 -13.41
C LEU A 184 34.59 -17.34 -13.48
N LEU A 185 35.32 -17.27 -12.37
CA LEU A 185 36.64 -16.65 -12.34
C LEU A 185 37.64 -17.41 -13.20
N LEU A 186 37.52 -18.74 -13.28
CA LEU A 186 38.32 -19.55 -14.19
C LEU A 186 38.01 -19.22 -15.66
N GLU A 187 36.73 -19.12 -16.03
CA GLU A 187 36.32 -18.72 -17.39
C GLU A 187 36.80 -17.31 -17.74
N LEU A 188 36.71 -16.36 -16.79
CA LEU A 188 37.21 -15.00 -16.98
C LEU A 188 38.71 -14.97 -17.29
N LEU A 189 39.47 -15.81 -16.58
CA LEU A 189 40.91 -15.91 -16.73
C LEU A 189 41.31 -16.58 -18.06
N LEU A 190 40.56 -17.60 -18.48
CA LEU A 190 40.80 -18.34 -19.72
C LEU A 190 40.30 -17.59 -20.96
N GLY A 191 39.26 -16.76 -20.83
CA GLY A 191 38.65 -16.03 -21.93
C GLY A 191 37.68 -16.84 -22.79
N PHE A 192 37.29 -18.04 -22.34
CA PHE A 192 36.31 -18.89 -23.01
C PHE A 192 35.53 -19.71 -21.97
N ARG A 193 34.39 -20.27 -22.38
CA ARG A 193 33.57 -21.11 -21.50
C ARG A 193 34.24 -22.45 -21.30
N VAL A 194 34.45 -22.84 -20.03
CA VAL A 194 35.13 -24.11 -19.70
C VAL A 194 34.27 -25.30 -20.13
N PHE A 195 32.95 -25.13 -20.17
CA PHE A 195 31.98 -26.17 -20.53
C PHE A 195 31.05 -25.68 -21.63
N GLU A 196 31.30 -26.10 -22.86
CA GLU A 196 30.45 -25.77 -24.02
C GLU A 196 29.26 -26.74 -24.21
N VAL A 197 29.26 -27.90 -23.54
CA VAL A 197 28.26 -28.96 -23.72
C VAL A 197 27.65 -29.36 -22.37
N GLU A 198 26.36 -29.73 -22.36
CA GLU A 198 25.72 -30.38 -21.19
C GLU A 198 26.58 -31.56 -20.72
N LEU A 199 27.02 -31.51 -19.47
CA LEU A 199 27.84 -32.55 -18.87
C LEU A 199 26.99 -33.81 -18.75
N SER A 200 27.20 -34.80 -19.63
CA SER A 200 26.58 -36.11 -19.44
C SER A 200 27.00 -36.66 -18.06
N PRO A 201 26.19 -37.53 -17.42
CA PRO A 201 26.56 -38.17 -16.15
C PRO A 201 27.93 -38.86 -16.18
N HIS A 202 28.37 -39.26 -17.38
CA HIS A 202 29.69 -39.81 -17.65
C HIS A 202 30.82 -38.76 -17.52
N VAL A 203 30.60 -37.55 -18.02
CA VAL A 203 31.53 -36.43 -17.87
C VAL A 203 31.54 -35.94 -16.42
N VAL A 204 30.41 -35.91 -15.71
CA VAL A 204 30.35 -35.62 -14.27
C VAL A 204 31.12 -36.67 -13.45
N ALA A 205 30.99 -37.95 -13.79
CA ALA A 205 31.76 -39.03 -13.15
C ALA A 205 33.27 -38.95 -13.46
N LEU A 206 33.64 -38.59 -14.69
CA LEU A 206 35.03 -38.27 -15.06
C LEU A 206 35.53 -37.04 -14.30
N TRP A 207 34.71 -36.01 -14.16
CA TRP A 207 34.96 -34.80 -13.37
C TRP A 207 35.27 -35.15 -11.92
N LEU A 208 34.38 -35.90 -11.27
CA LEU A 208 34.57 -36.37 -9.91
C LEU A 208 35.81 -37.28 -9.77
N GLY A 209 36.13 -38.09 -10.78
CA GLY A 209 37.30 -38.96 -10.79
C GLY A 209 38.64 -38.23 -11.00
N VAL A 210 38.64 -37.16 -11.79
CA VAL A 210 39.82 -36.30 -12.08
C VAL A 210 40.13 -35.41 -10.88
N ILE A 211 39.09 -34.93 -10.19
CA ILE A 211 39.19 -34.06 -8.99
C ILE A 211 39.72 -34.80 -7.76
N GLN A 212 39.62 -36.13 -7.71
CA GLN A 212 40.08 -36.94 -6.58
C GLN A 212 41.60 -37.16 -6.53
N ARG A 213 42.37 -36.77 -7.56
CA ARG A 213 43.79 -37.18 -7.71
C ARG A 213 44.82 -36.07 -7.55
N GLU A 214 44.44 -34.78 -7.62
CA GLU A 214 45.34 -33.60 -7.61
C GLU A 214 44.60 -32.34 -7.09
N PRO A 215 45.26 -31.17 -6.85
CA PRO A 215 44.53 -29.93 -6.59
C PRO A 215 43.60 -29.61 -7.76
N VAL A 216 42.30 -29.47 -7.45
CA VAL A 216 41.16 -29.37 -8.39
C VAL A 216 41.46 -28.51 -9.62
N LEU A 217 42.01 -27.31 -9.42
CA LEU A 217 42.35 -26.38 -10.49
C LEU A 217 43.34 -26.98 -11.51
N LEU A 218 44.40 -27.66 -11.06
CA LEU A 218 45.39 -28.28 -11.97
C LEU A 218 44.79 -29.46 -12.73
N SER A 219 43.91 -30.24 -12.08
CA SER A 219 43.19 -31.34 -12.69
C SER A 219 42.25 -30.85 -13.81
N VAL A 220 41.54 -29.74 -13.59
CA VAL A 220 40.67 -29.12 -14.61
C VAL A 220 41.49 -28.60 -15.80
N LEU A 221 42.59 -27.91 -15.54
CA LEU A 221 43.47 -27.37 -16.60
C LEU A 221 44.11 -28.47 -17.44
N SER A 222 44.57 -29.56 -16.82
CA SER A 222 45.17 -30.70 -17.53
C SER A 222 44.14 -31.49 -18.36
N TRP A 223 42.89 -31.58 -17.88
CA TRP A 223 41.79 -32.17 -18.63
C TRP A 223 41.41 -31.34 -19.86
N LEU A 224 41.27 -30.02 -19.71
CA LEU A 224 40.99 -29.11 -20.84
C LEU A 224 42.04 -29.24 -21.95
N GLN A 225 43.31 -29.34 -21.56
CA GLN A 225 44.41 -29.55 -22.51
C GLN A 225 44.27 -30.86 -23.31
N LYS A 226 43.64 -31.89 -22.73
CA LYS A 226 43.50 -33.22 -23.33
C LYS A 226 42.26 -33.35 -24.23
N GLU A 227 41.13 -32.74 -23.85
CA GLU A 227 39.83 -32.98 -24.50
C GLU A 227 39.47 -32.00 -25.63
N GLN A 228 39.87 -30.72 -25.55
CA GLN A 228 39.33 -29.69 -26.46
C GLN A 228 40.15 -29.38 -27.74
N ARG A 229 41.25 -30.08 -28.07
CA ARG A 229 42.14 -29.70 -29.20
C ARG A 229 42.46 -28.18 -29.23
N LEU A 230 42.59 -27.57 -28.06
CA LEU A 230 42.96 -26.16 -27.96
C LEU A 230 44.33 -25.97 -28.62
N SER A 231 44.42 -24.95 -29.49
CA SER A 231 45.61 -24.56 -30.26
C SER A 231 46.87 -24.48 -29.37
N GLN A 232 48.05 -24.48 -30.01
CA GLN A 232 49.36 -24.30 -29.36
C GLN A 232 49.46 -23.11 -28.36
N GLU A 233 48.48 -22.20 -28.37
CA GLU A 233 48.31 -21.07 -27.44
C GLU A 233 48.03 -21.47 -25.97
N VAL A 234 47.46 -22.66 -25.70
CA VAL A 234 47.17 -23.11 -24.31
C VAL A 234 48.38 -23.73 -23.60
N SER A 235 49.38 -24.20 -24.35
CA SER A 235 50.71 -24.55 -23.79
C SER A 235 51.39 -23.34 -23.13
N SER A 236 50.96 -22.13 -23.51
CA SER A 236 51.34 -20.87 -22.87
C SER A 236 50.50 -20.52 -21.64
N LEU A 237 49.34 -21.15 -21.37
CA LEU A 237 48.49 -20.84 -20.20
C LEU A 237 48.98 -21.48 -18.91
N THR A 238 49.58 -22.68 -18.97
CA THR A 238 50.30 -23.26 -17.82
C THR A 238 51.58 -22.49 -17.50
N ASN A 239 52.21 -21.86 -18.51
CA ASN A 239 53.44 -21.06 -18.42
C ASN A 239 53.24 -19.53 -18.37
N LEU A 240 52.01 -19.02 -18.49
CA LEU A 240 51.70 -17.59 -18.37
C LEU A 240 51.81 -17.24 -16.88
N PRO A 241 52.58 -16.19 -16.51
CA PRO A 241 52.66 -15.72 -15.14
C PRO A 241 51.35 -15.00 -14.80
N TRP A 242 50.27 -15.75 -14.58
CA TRP A 242 49.06 -15.18 -14.00
C TRP A 242 49.45 -14.56 -12.66
N PRO A 243 48.93 -13.37 -12.31
CA PRO A 243 49.14 -12.81 -10.99
C PRO A 243 48.82 -13.86 -9.93
N SER A 244 49.75 -14.07 -8.99
CA SER A 244 49.63 -15.12 -7.97
C SER A 244 48.32 -15.01 -7.18
N GLY A 245 47.83 -13.78 -6.96
CA GLY A 245 46.54 -13.50 -6.34
C GLY A 245 45.34 -14.14 -7.06
N PHE A 246 45.35 -14.21 -8.40
CA PHE A 246 44.22 -14.75 -9.20
C PHE A 246 44.14 -16.26 -9.01
N ARG A 247 45.30 -16.95 -9.11
CA ARG A 247 45.42 -18.40 -8.89
C ARG A 247 44.99 -18.79 -7.47
N VAL A 248 45.46 -18.04 -6.47
CA VAL A 248 45.13 -18.30 -5.07
C VAL A 248 43.63 -18.16 -4.84
N LEU A 249 42.99 -17.10 -5.36
CA LEU A 249 41.56 -16.89 -5.21
C LEU A 249 40.74 -18.04 -5.81
N ILE A 250 41.00 -18.40 -7.07
CA ILE A 250 40.28 -19.50 -7.75
C ILE A 250 40.49 -20.83 -7.03
N SER A 251 41.73 -21.11 -6.60
CA SER A 251 42.04 -22.35 -5.87
C SER A 251 41.30 -22.47 -4.52
N LYS A 252 41.08 -21.35 -3.82
CA LYS A 252 40.30 -21.34 -2.57
C LYS A 252 38.81 -21.58 -2.82
N CYS A 253 38.27 -21.08 -3.94
CA CYS A 253 36.89 -21.32 -4.33
C CYS A 253 36.63 -22.79 -4.74
N LEU A 254 37.54 -23.36 -5.53
CA LEU A 254 37.43 -24.72 -6.08
C LEU A 254 37.96 -25.79 -5.13
N GLN A 255 37.39 -25.86 -3.92
CA GLN A 255 37.68 -26.92 -2.94
C GLN A 255 36.55 -27.97 -2.94
N LEU A 256 36.92 -29.25 -2.96
CA LEU A 256 35.96 -30.37 -3.01
C LEU A 256 35.05 -30.39 -1.78
N LYS A 257 35.62 -30.22 -0.58
CA LYS A 257 34.84 -30.17 0.66
C LYS A 257 34.28 -28.76 0.88
N PRO A 258 32.96 -28.59 1.09
CA PRO A 258 32.38 -27.28 1.38
C PRO A 258 32.97 -26.60 2.62
N SER A 259 33.38 -27.38 3.63
CA SER A 259 34.01 -26.88 4.86
C SER A 259 35.40 -26.25 4.65
N GLN A 260 36.06 -26.55 3.52
CA GLN A 260 37.36 -25.99 3.16
C GLN A 260 37.23 -24.74 2.28
N ARG A 261 36.04 -24.49 1.71
CA ARG A 261 35.78 -23.24 0.99
C ARG A 261 35.63 -22.12 2.00
N PRO A 262 36.29 -20.96 1.81
CA PRO A 262 36.06 -19.77 2.64
C PRO A 262 34.65 -19.19 2.44
N SER A 263 34.22 -18.28 3.30
CA SER A 263 33.01 -17.47 3.09
C SER A 263 33.27 -16.33 2.11
N ALA A 264 32.21 -15.69 1.59
CA ALA A 264 32.35 -14.50 0.74
C ALA A 264 33.11 -13.38 1.48
N SER A 265 32.71 -13.09 2.73
CA SER A 265 33.42 -12.15 3.63
C SER A 265 34.91 -12.46 3.82
N GLU A 266 35.27 -13.75 3.97
CA GLU A 266 36.68 -14.15 4.10
C GLU A 266 37.48 -13.96 2.81
N LEU A 267 36.85 -14.15 1.65
CA LEU A 267 37.48 -13.94 0.35
C LEU A 267 37.69 -12.45 0.03
N LEU A 268 36.76 -11.58 0.45
CA LEU A 268 36.87 -10.14 0.27
C LEU A 268 38.07 -9.53 1.01
N LYS A 269 38.54 -10.15 2.10
CA LYS A 269 39.73 -9.73 2.86
C LYS A 269 41.07 -10.12 2.21
N ALA A 270 41.06 -10.68 1.01
CA ALA A 270 42.28 -11.02 0.30
C ALA A 270 42.98 -9.74 -0.22
N SER A 271 44.31 -9.66 -0.08
CA SER A 271 45.13 -8.49 -0.44
C SER A 271 45.02 -8.01 -1.90
N ILE A 272 44.45 -8.85 -2.75
CA ILE A 272 44.13 -8.51 -4.15
C ILE A 272 43.05 -7.41 -4.26
N PHE A 273 42.20 -7.27 -3.24
CA PHE A 273 41.09 -6.33 -3.22
C PHE A 273 41.39 -5.02 -2.46
N ASP A 274 42.60 -4.84 -1.92
CA ASP A 274 42.97 -3.67 -1.09
C ASP A 274 42.78 -2.31 -1.80
N GLN A 275 42.83 -2.27 -3.13
CA GLN A 275 42.55 -1.06 -3.92
C GLN A 275 41.05 -0.83 -4.10
N GLU A 276 40.28 -1.88 -4.43
CA GLU A 276 38.82 -1.82 -4.60
C GLU A 276 38.11 -1.49 -3.28
N GLU A 277 38.59 -2.01 -2.14
CA GLU A 277 38.02 -1.71 -0.82
C GLU A 277 38.16 -0.22 -0.47
N LYS A 278 39.22 0.45 -0.93
CA LYS A 278 39.43 1.91 -0.75
C LYS A 278 38.59 2.76 -1.69
N GLU A 279 38.26 2.24 -2.87
CA GLU A 279 37.33 2.90 -3.81
C GLU A 279 35.86 2.64 -3.46
N MET A 280 35.57 1.56 -2.72
CA MET A 280 34.24 1.19 -2.21
C MET A 280 33.82 2.03 -0.98
N VAL A 281 34.11 3.34 -0.99
CA VAL A 281 33.56 4.27 0.00
C VAL A 281 32.02 4.26 -0.16
N PRO A 282 31.26 4.06 0.93
CA PRO A 282 29.91 3.52 0.87
C PRO A 282 28.91 4.53 0.29
N ALA A 283 28.06 4.06 -0.62
CA ALA A 283 26.69 4.55 -0.81
C ALA A 283 26.47 6.07 -1.02
N GLN A 284 27.47 6.85 -1.42
CA GLN A 284 27.28 8.29 -1.64
C GLN A 284 26.41 8.60 -2.87
N LEU A 285 26.33 7.69 -3.85
CA LEU A 285 25.42 7.84 -5.00
C LEU A 285 23.93 7.72 -4.63
N GLU A 286 23.60 7.09 -3.49
CA GLU A 286 22.22 7.00 -3.01
C GLU A 286 21.78 8.24 -2.22
N GLN A 287 22.72 9.05 -1.70
CA GLN A 287 22.44 10.31 -1.01
C GLN A 287 22.22 11.50 -1.98
N ILE A 288 22.67 11.40 -3.24
CA ILE A 288 22.60 12.51 -4.21
C ILE A 288 21.16 12.98 -4.48
N PHE A 289 20.14 12.15 -4.27
CA PHE A 289 18.74 12.51 -4.51
C PHE A 289 17.94 12.87 -3.24
N LEU A 290 18.55 12.77 -2.06
CA LEU A 290 18.00 13.29 -0.81
C LEU A 290 18.50 14.72 -0.51
N ASP A 291 19.62 15.14 -1.10
CA ASP A 291 20.09 16.52 -0.94
C ASP A 291 19.33 17.49 -1.85
N SER A 292 18.66 18.43 -1.20
CA SER A 292 17.85 19.48 -1.81
C SER A 292 18.67 20.57 -2.50
N SER A 293 19.99 20.45 -2.53
CA SER A 293 20.91 21.46 -3.07
C SER A 293 21.53 21.03 -4.40
N LEU A 294 20.82 21.30 -5.50
CA LEU A 294 21.46 21.59 -6.79
C LEU A 294 22.24 22.92 -6.77
N SER A 295 22.27 23.64 -5.64
CA SER A 295 22.89 24.95 -5.45
C SER A 295 24.32 24.94 -4.90
N HIS A 296 24.84 23.81 -4.40
CA HIS A 296 26.23 23.69 -3.95
C HIS A 296 27.03 22.71 -4.85
N ILE A 297 27.05 23.01 -6.15
CA ILE A 297 28.00 22.40 -7.10
C ILE A 297 29.33 23.14 -6.95
N GLY A 298 30.02 22.88 -5.85
CA GLY A 298 31.34 23.40 -5.56
C GLY A 298 31.92 22.62 -4.40
N GLU A 299 32.88 21.75 -4.70
CA GLU A 299 33.79 21.14 -3.72
C GLU A 299 33.24 19.97 -2.88
N SER A 300 33.09 18.79 -3.50
CA SER A 300 33.70 17.55 -2.95
C SER A 300 33.57 16.38 -3.95
N ASN A 301 34.65 15.59 -4.01
CA ASN A 301 34.96 14.65 -5.08
C ASN A 301 34.31 13.28 -4.88
N GLN A 302 33.32 12.96 -5.72
CA GLN A 302 33.20 11.72 -6.52
C GLN A 302 31.85 11.78 -7.26
N ARG A 303 31.84 12.58 -8.33
CA ARG A 303 30.69 12.75 -9.23
C ARG A 303 30.47 11.44 -10.01
N LEU A 304 29.22 11.03 -10.23
CA LEU A 304 28.88 10.45 -11.55
C LEU A 304 29.46 11.44 -12.56
N SER A 305 30.47 11.06 -13.35
CA SER A 305 31.19 12.05 -14.16
C SER A 305 30.17 12.93 -14.90
N ASP A 306 30.41 14.23 -14.99
CA ASP A 306 29.50 15.16 -15.67
C ASP A 306 29.13 14.64 -17.09
N ASP A 307 30.00 13.83 -17.69
CA ASP A 307 29.78 13.02 -18.89
C ASP A 307 28.61 12.02 -18.79
N VAL A 308 28.47 11.24 -17.71
CA VAL A 308 27.38 10.26 -17.54
C VAL A 308 26.04 10.96 -17.36
N LEU A 309 25.99 12.01 -16.53
CA LEU A 309 24.77 12.81 -16.37
C LEU A 309 24.39 13.48 -17.69
N SER A 310 25.36 14.08 -18.41
CA SER A 310 25.11 14.72 -19.71
C SER A 310 24.54 13.78 -20.76
N LYS A 311 24.93 12.49 -20.75
CA LYS A 311 24.39 11.45 -21.64
C LYS A 311 22.89 11.21 -21.44
N TYR A 312 22.42 11.31 -20.20
CA TYR A 312 21.01 11.05 -19.84
C TYR A 312 20.14 12.30 -19.73
N ILE A 313 20.69 13.51 -19.87
CA ILE A 313 19.92 14.76 -19.97
C ILE A 313 18.86 14.68 -21.10
N ASN A 314 19.19 13.99 -22.20
CA ASN A 314 18.29 13.82 -23.34
C ASN A 314 17.18 12.78 -23.10
N GLU A 315 17.31 11.93 -22.08
CA GLU A 315 16.31 10.94 -21.67
C GLU A 315 16.03 11.04 -20.15
N PRO A 316 15.37 12.11 -19.69
CA PRO A 316 15.27 12.47 -18.28
C PRO A 316 14.53 11.44 -17.42
N PHE A 317 13.79 10.51 -18.03
CA PHE A 317 13.15 9.40 -17.32
C PHE A 317 14.16 8.37 -16.80
N ARG A 318 15.36 8.26 -17.37
CA ARG A 318 16.42 7.34 -16.88
C ARG A 318 16.99 7.77 -15.53
N LEU A 319 16.83 9.04 -15.17
CA LEU A 319 17.26 9.60 -13.88
C LEU A 319 16.18 9.47 -12.79
N ARG A 320 15.09 8.75 -13.05
CA ARG A 320 14.06 8.45 -12.05
C ARG A 320 14.30 7.11 -11.35
N PRO A 321 13.75 6.92 -10.14
CA PRO A 321 13.72 5.63 -9.46
C PRO A 321 13.11 4.54 -10.35
N ILE A 322 13.72 3.35 -10.33
CA ILE A 322 13.35 2.23 -11.19
C ILE A 322 11.93 1.71 -10.91
N ASP A 323 11.49 1.77 -9.66
CA ASP A 323 10.15 1.44 -9.19
C ASP A 323 9.09 2.41 -9.73
N GLU A 324 9.37 3.71 -9.74
CA GLU A 324 8.51 4.70 -10.40
C GLU A 324 8.39 4.42 -11.90
N ILE A 325 9.51 4.18 -12.57
CA ILE A 325 9.51 3.93 -14.02
C ILE A 325 8.79 2.61 -14.33
N TYR A 326 8.95 1.59 -13.51
CA TYR A 326 8.20 0.34 -13.65
C TYR A 326 6.70 0.57 -13.51
N PHE A 327 6.27 1.32 -12.49
CA PHE A 327 4.87 1.70 -12.30
C PHE A 327 4.33 2.41 -13.56
N ILE A 328 5.05 3.41 -14.09
CA ILE A 328 4.63 4.10 -15.32
C ILE A 328 4.63 3.17 -16.55
N TRP A 329 5.59 2.24 -16.66
CA TRP A 329 5.63 1.26 -17.74
C TRP A 329 4.39 0.35 -17.75
N THR A 330 3.87 -0.05 -16.57
CA THR A 330 2.62 -0.81 -16.50
C THR A 330 1.40 -0.01 -16.97
N LEU A 331 1.38 1.31 -16.73
CA LEU A 331 0.31 2.21 -17.19
C LEU A 331 0.31 2.40 -18.71
N CYS A 332 1.45 2.22 -19.38
CA CYS A 332 1.55 2.23 -20.85
C CYS A 332 0.93 0.98 -21.53
N GLY A 333 0.21 0.14 -20.78
CA GLY A 333 -0.50 -1.04 -21.28
C GLY A 333 0.41 -2.25 -21.54
N SER A 334 1.68 -2.18 -21.13
CA SER A 334 2.62 -3.27 -21.27
C SER A 334 2.41 -4.30 -20.14
N LYS A 335 2.26 -5.58 -20.50
CA LYS A 335 2.17 -6.71 -19.56
C LYS A 335 3.21 -7.75 -19.92
N ALA A 336 3.92 -8.27 -18.91
CA ALA A 336 4.98 -9.26 -19.12
C ALA A 336 4.47 -10.52 -19.84
N GLU A 337 3.33 -11.08 -19.40
CA GLU A 337 2.72 -12.26 -20.03
C GLU A 337 2.39 -12.02 -21.51
N ALA A 338 1.77 -10.89 -21.85
CA ALA A 338 1.41 -10.56 -23.23
C ALA A 338 2.63 -10.41 -24.14
N ILE A 339 3.73 -9.86 -23.62
CA ILE A 339 5.00 -9.74 -24.35
C ILE A 339 5.58 -11.13 -24.60
N LEU A 340 5.66 -11.99 -23.58
CA LEU A 340 6.23 -13.33 -23.71
C LEU A 340 5.43 -14.25 -24.65
N VAL A 341 4.10 -14.12 -24.66
CA VAL A 341 3.25 -14.83 -25.64
C VAL A 341 3.52 -14.32 -27.06
N LYS A 342 3.64 -12.99 -27.25
CA LYS A 342 3.90 -12.39 -28.56
C LYS A 342 5.26 -12.78 -29.13
N GLU A 343 6.28 -12.88 -28.28
CA GLU A 343 7.64 -13.29 -28.66
C GLU A 343 7.80 -14.81 -28.79
N ASN A 344 6.69 -15.58 -28.73
CA ASN A 344 6.67 -17.05 -28.78
C ASN A 344 7.55 -17.73 -27.72
N VAL A 345 7.83 -17.04 -26.61
CA VAL A 345 8.52 -17.64 -25.46
C VAL A 345 7.58 -18.61 -24.73
N ILE A 346 6.31 -18.24 -24.64
CA ILE A 346 5.24 -19.07 -24.06
C ILE A 346 4.38 -19.62 -25.21
N GLU A 347 4.47 -20.92 -25.46
CA GLU A 347 3.58 -21.59 -26.42
C GLU A 347 2.25 -21.94 -25.74
N GLU A 348 1.12 -21.49 -26.31
CA GLU A 348 -0.22 -21.91 -25.90
C GLU A 348 -0.65 -23.14 -26.69
N LEU A 349 -0.65 -24.33 -26.07
CA LEU A 349 -1.19 -25.52 -26.74
C LEU A 349 -2.73 -25.44 -26.77
N PRO A 350 -3.37 -25.67 -27.92
CA PRO A 350 -4.83 -25.69 -28.01
C PRO A 350 -5.42 -26.75 -27.06
N PRO A 351 -6.58 -26.49 -26.41
CA PRO A 351 -7.22 -27.45 -25.49
C PRO A 351 -7.44 -28.83 -26.10
N ILE A 352 -7.64 -28.91 -27.42
CA ILE A 352 -7.89 -30.15 -28.17
C ILE A 352 -6.68 -31.09 -28.26
N VAL A 353 -5.46 -30.61 -27.99
CA VAL A 353 -4.22 -31.40 -28.00
C VAL A 353 -3.95 -32.04 -26.62
N CYS A 354 -4.76 -31.72 -25.62
CA CYS A 354 -4.63 -32.24 -24.26
C CYS A 354 -5.45 -33.52 -24.10
N LEU A 355 -4.88 -34.54 -23.47
CA LEU A 355 -5.62 -35.74 -23.07
C LEU A 355 -6.75 -35.33 -22.10
N PRO A 356 -8.02 -35.64 -22.39
CA PRO A 356 -9.11 -35.35 -21.47
C PRO A 356 -8.90 -36.09 -20.14
N TYR A 357 -9.44 -35.52 -19.07
CA TYR A 357 -9.55 -36.20 -17.79
C TYR A 357 -10.60 -37.31 -17.90
N LEU A 358 -10.18 -38.56 -17.71
CA LEU A 358 -11.05 -39.71 -17.52
C LEU A 358 -11.28 -39.87 -16.02
N ILE A 359 -12.54 -39.80 -15.58
CA ILE A 359 -12.91 -40.14 -14.21
C ILE A 359 -13.41 -41.59 -14.22
N ILE A 360 -12.69 -42.49 -13.55
CA ILE A 360 -13.16 -43.88 -13.36
C ILE A 360 -14.15 -43.92 -12.18
N GLY A 361 -15.00 -44.95 -12.12
CA GLY A 361 -16.08 -45.13 -11.14
C GLY A 361 -15.71 -44.95 -9.65
N ASP A 362 -14.43 -45.03 -9.30
CA ASP A 362 -13.91 -44.78 -7.94
C ASP A 362 -13.46 -43.31 -7.74
N LEU A 363 -13.89 -42.38 -8.61
CA LEU A 363 -13.48 -40.98 -8.66
C LEU A 363 -11.97 -40.76 -8.95
N HIS A 364 -11.24 -41.80 -9.31
CA HIS A 364 -9.86 -41.69 -9.75
C HIS A 364 -9.77 -41.03 -11.14
N LEU A 365 -9.01 -39.93 -11.22
CA LEU A 365 -8.70 -39.19 -12.44
C LEU A 365 -7.50 -39.82 -13.17
N LEU A 366 -7.71 -40.28 -14.41
CA LEU A 366 -6.67 -40.69 -15.36
C LEU A 366 -6.58 -39.67 -16.50
N GLY A 367 -5.37 -39.36 -16.97
CA GLY A 367 -5.16 -38.37 -18.04
C GLY A 367 -4.88 -36.95 -17.53
N GLY A 368 -4.71 -35.99 -18.43
CA GLY A 368 -4.40 -34.58 -18.10
C GLY A 368 -2.92 -34.21 -17.93
N LEU A 369 -1.96 -35.09 -18.23
CA LEU A 369 -0.52 -34.87 -17.99
C LEU A 369 0.26 -34.23 -19.16
N LYS A 370 -0.27 -33.18 -19.79
CA LYS A 370 0.58 -32.28 -20.58
C LYS A 370 0.25 -30.84 -20.20
N ASN A 371 1.19 -30.22 -19.48
CA ASN A 371 1.23 -28.78 -19.22
C ASN A 371 0.70 -28.03 -20.43
N HIS A 372 -0.38 -27.25 -20.24
CA HIS A 372 -1.00 -26.45 -21.30
C HIS A 372 0.00 -25.51 -22.00
N ARG A 373 1.16 -25.25 -21.39
CA ARG A 373 2.24 -24.42 -21.93
C ARG A 373 3.61 -24.93 -21.47
N ARG A 374 4.45 -25.39 -22.40
CA ARG A 374 5.89 -25.54 -22.14
C ARG A 374 6.53 -24.16 -22.28
N VAL A 375 7.31 -23.74 -21.28
CA VAL A 375 8.40 -22.80 -21.54
C VAL A 375 9.67 -23.59 -21.38
N ALA A 376 10.52 -23.51 -22.39
CA ALA A 376 11.90 -23.92 -22.26
C ALA A 376 12.61 -22.83 -21.43
N ASN A 377 13.12 -23.20 -20.25
CA ASN A 377 14.20 -22.50 -19.54
C ASN A 377 13.79 -21.39 -18.53
N LEU A 378 14.52 -21.34 -17.41
CA LEU A 378 14.50 -20.31 -16.36
C LEU A 378 15.22 -19.01 -16.77
N ASN A 379 15.29 -18.72 -18.07
CA ASN A 379 16.03 -17.57 -18.58
C ASN A 379 15.27 -16.28 -18.27
N ILE A 380 16.03 -15.20 -18.07
CA ILE A 380 15.46 -13.85 -18.00
C ILE A 380 15.22 -13.38 -19.42
N TYR A 381 13.99 -12.97 -19.70
CA TYR A 381 13.61 -12.40 -20.97
C TYR A 381 13.49 -10.89 -20.83
N SER A 382 14.15 -10.13 -21.73
CA SER A 382 14.02 -8.68 -21.76
C SER A 382 12.60 -8.26 -22.13
N LEU A 383 12.03 -7.35 -21.35
CA LEU A 383 10.75 -6.72 -21.63
C LEU A 383 10.96 -5.48 -22.52
N SER A 384 10.06 -5.29 -23.49
CA SER A 384 10.12 -4.16 -24.41
C SER A 384 9.86 -2.82 -23.70
N MET A 385 10.73 -1.85 -23.93
CA MET A 385 10.59 -0.47 -23.44
C MET A 385 9.91 0.47 -24.45
N LYS A 386 9.54 -0.01 -25.65
CA LYS A 386 9.08 0.82 -26.77
C LYS A 386 7.91 1.74 -26.41
N ASN A 387 6.83 1.19 -25.83
CA ASN A 387 5.64 1.97 -25.48
C ASN A 387 5.95 3.08 -24.47
N LEU A 388 6.79 2.78 -23.48
CA LEU A 388 7.24 3.77 -22.50
C LEU A 388 8.06 4.86 -23.20
N THR A 389 9.09 4.50 -23.97
CA THR A 389 9.94 5.46 -24.67
C THR A 389 9.14 6.36 -25.61
N GLU A 390 8.19 5.81 -26.36
CA GLU A 390 7.30 6.58 -27.24
C GLU A 390 6.41 7.54 -26.44
N LYS A 391 5.85 7.08 -25.30
CA LYS A 391 5.04 7.94 -24.44
C LYS A 391 5.88 9.05 -23.79
N MET A 392 7.09 8.74 -23.32
CA MET A 392 7.99 9.70 -22.69
C MET A 392 8.44 10.81 -23.65
N LYS A 393 8.59 10.52 -24.95
CA LYS A 393 8.89 11.55 -25.98
C LYS A 393 7.85 12.66 -26.07
N THR A 394 6.60 12.39 -25.66
CA THR A 394 5.51 13.38 -25.68
C THR A 394 5.42 14.23 -24.42
N VAL A 395 6.17 13.88 -23.36
CA VAL A 395 6.11 14.53 -22.05
C VAL A 395 7.14 15.66 -21.97
N ASN A 396 6.75 16.80 -21.38
CA ASN A 396 7.68 17.90 -21.14
C ASN A 396 8.80 17.47 -20.16
N PRO A 397 10.09 17.60 -20.52
CA PRO A 397 11.23 17.25 -19.66
C PRO A 397 11.20 17.86 -18.25
N LEU A 398 10.63 19.06 -18.09
CA LEU A 398 10.53 19.74 -16.79
C LEU A 398 9.69 18.98 -15.76
N VAL A 399 8.80 18.06 -16.21
CA VAL A 399 8.01 17.19 -15.32
C VAL A 399 8.89 16.24 -14.50
N HIS A 400 10.11 15.97 -14.95
CA HIS A 400 11.06 15.12 -14.22
C HIS A 400 11.72 15.84 -13.03
N PHE A 401 11.74 17.17 -13.03
CA PHE A 401 12.44 17.99 -12.05
C PHE A 401 11.57 19.16 -11.53
N PRO A 402 10.39 18.90 -10.93
CA PRO A 402 9.51 19.97 -10.47
C PRO A 402 10.15 20.72 -9.29
N LEU A 403 10.25 22.05 -9.35
CA LEU A 403 10.74 22.89 -8.26
C LEU A 403 9.69 23.03 -7.14
N LEU A 404 10.12 23.00 -5.87
CA LEU A 404 9.23 23.11 -4.69
C LEU A 404 8.79 24.55 -4.39
N GLU A 405 9.66 25.54 -4.65
CA GLU A 405 9.49 26.95 -4.23
C GLU A 405 8.79 27.85 -5.24
N THR A 406 8.81 27.52 -6.53
CA THR A 406 7.86 28.14 -7.45
C THR A 406 6.49 27.69 -6.97
N GLU A 407 5.69 28.63 -6.46
CA GLU A 407 4.25 28.45 -6.44
C GLU A 407 3.87 27.79 -7.76
N LEU A 408 3.15 26.67 -7.70
CA LEU A 408 2.66 25.90 -8.84
C LEU A 408 1.74 26.72 -9.80
N GLN A 409 1.84 28.06 -9.79
CA GLN A 409 1.23 29.00 -10.71
C GLN A 409 1.78 28.91 -12.14
N SER A 410 3.01 28.41 -12.36
CA SER A 410 3.63 28.38 -13.71
C SER A 410 3.79 26.99 -14.33
N PHE A 411 3.54 25.91 -13.60
CA PHE A 411 3.12 24.66 -14.26
C PHE A 411 1.65 24.88 -14.66
N PRO A 412 1.22 24.62 -15.91
CA PRO A 412 -0.19 24.72 -16.23
C PRO A 412 -0.90 23.86 -15.20
N ARG A 413 -1.71 24.50 -14.33
CA ARG A 413 -2.55 23.81 -13.34
C ARG A 413 -3.06 22.59 -14.07
N LEU A 414 -2.64 21.40 -13.61
CA LEU A 414 -3.04 20.09 -14.16
C LEU A 414 -4.38 20.27 -14.85
N ASP A 415 -4.41 20.21 -16.19
CA ASP A 415 -5.51 20.73 -17.02
C ASP A 415 -6.81 20.62 -16.25
N ARG A 416 -7.52 21.73 -15.99
CA ARG A 416 -8.71 21.69 -15.12
C ARG A 416 -9.72 20.61 -15.57
N SER A 417 -9.70 20.23 -16.85
CA SER A 417 -10.41 19.07 -17.40
C SER A 417 -9.95 17.73 -16.81
N ALA A 418 -8.64 17.49 -16.68
CA ALA A 418 -8.08 16.28 -16.08
C ALA A 418 -8.34 16.17 -14.57
N GLN A 419 -8.38 17.28 -13.83
CA GLN A 419 -8.76 17.28 -12.40
C GLN A 419 -10.22 16.91 -12.16
N SER A 420 -11.10 17.17 -13.14
CA SER A 420 -12.52 16.80 -13.07
C SER A 420 -12.80 15.33 -13.38
N LEU A 421 -11.78 14.58 -13.85
CA LEU A 421 -11.93 13.17 -14.17
C LEU A 421 -12.05 12.31 -12.89
N PRO A 422 -12.79 11.19 -12.95
CA PRO A 422 -12.84 10.21 -11.87
C PRO A 422 -11.44 9.75 -11.43
N LEU A 423 -11.25 9.50 -10.14
CA LEU A 423 -9.96 9.10 -9.57
C LEU A 423 -9.36 7.87 -10.27
N LEU A 424 -10.21 6.89 -10.60
CA LEU A 424 -9.78 5.67 -11.31
C LEU A 424 -9.20 5.94 -12.70
N VAL A 425 -9.63 7.04 -13.35
CA VAL A 425 -9.08 7.48 -14.65
C VAL A 425 -7.74 8.19 -14.41
N LYS A 426 -7.66 9.04 -13.39
CA LYS A 426 -6.41 9.72 -13.00
C LYS A 426 -5.30 8.76 -12.59
N GLU A 427 -5.63 7.66 -11.90
CA GLU A 427 -4.68 6.60 -11.54
C GLU A 427 -4.12 5.84 -12.74
N LYS A 428 -4.83 5.84 -13.88
CA LYS A 428 -4.42 5.19 -15.12
C LYS A 428 -3.74 6.12 -16.12
N ASP A 429 -3.78 7.43 -15.89
CA ASP A 429 -3.17 8.41 -16.78
C ASP A 429 -1.66 8.54 -16.51
N VAL A 430 -0.86 8.20 -17.51
CA VAL A 430 0.61 8.22 -17.45
C VAL A 430 1.16 9.62 -17.13
N CYS A 431 0.68 10.65 -17.81
CA CYS A 431 1.20 12.01 -17.67
C CYS A 431 0.82 12.62 -16.31
N TYR A 432 -0.37 12.30 -15.83
CA TYR A 432 -0.87 12.66 -14.52
C TYR A 432 -0.02 12.01 -13.42
N GLN A 433 0.16 10.69 -13.49
CA GLN A 433 0.95 9.95 -12.50
C GLN A 433 2.41 10.39 -12.48
N LEU A 434 3.05 10.63 -13.64
CA LEU A 434 4.42 11.15 -13.69
C LEU A 434 4.61 12.45 -12.89
N LYS A 435 3.62 13.35 -12.93
CA LYS A 435 3.62 14.61 -12.19
C LYS A 435 3.38 14.37 -10.70
N ARG A 436 2.37 13.57 -10.36
CA ARG A 436 2.00 13.29 -8.95
C ARG A 436 3.10 12.53 -8.22
N THR A 437 3.70 11.50 -8.82
CA THR A 437 4.79 10.74 -8.18
C THR A 437 6.01 11.62 -7.91
N ALA A 438 6.40 12.47 -8.86
CA ALA A 438 7.53 13.38 -8.67
C ALA A 438 7.28 14.40 -7.56
N LEU A 439 6.06 14.96 -7.48
CA LEU A 439 5.67 15.87 -6.42
C LEU A 439 5.74 15.20 -5.04
N PHE A 440 5.04 14.07 -4.86
CA PHE A 440 4.99 13.38 -3.58
C PHE A 440 6.34 12.83 -3.13
N ARG A 441 7.18 12.36 -4.06
CA ARG A 441 8.56 11.96 -3.72
C ARG A 441 9.34 13.12 -3.11
N ARG A 442 9.25 14.33 -3.69
CA ARG A 442 9.94 15.51 -3.15
C ARG A 442 9.37 15.96 -1.81
N LEU A 443 8.04 15.94 -1.68
CA LEU A 443 7.38 16.28 -0.43
C LEU A 443 7.77 15.31 0.69
N LEU A 444 7.78 14.00 0.42
CA LEU A 444 8.20 12.99 1.40
C LEU A 444 9.69 13.11 1.74
N ALA A 445 10.55 13.41 0.77
CA ALA A 445 11.99 13.58 1.02
C ALA A 445 12.31 14.77 1.95
N ALA A 446 11.47 15.81 1.96
CA ALA A 446 11.62 16.99 2.81
C ALA A 446 10.67 17.00 4.03
N TYR A 447 9.95 15.90 4.29
CA TYR A 447 9.16 15.73 5.51
C TYR A 447 10.10 15.63 6.72
N PRO A 448 9.84 16.30 7.85
CA PRO A 448 8.56 16.86 8.29
C PRO A 448 8.29 18.32 7.86
N TYR A 449 9.27 19.05 7.31
CA TYR A 449 9.12 20.48 6.99
C TYR A 449 8.02 20.77 5.94
N THR A 450 7.75 19.82 5.06
CA THR A 450 6.73 19.89 4.00
C THR A 450 5.37 19.32 4.41
N ARG A 451 5.15 18.97 5.69
CA ARG A 451 3.93 18.29 6.17
C ARG A 451 2.65 18.99 5.73
N GLU A 452 2.55 20.31 5.90
CA GLU A 452 1.37 21.08 5.50
C GLU A 452 1.10 20.99 3.99
N LYS A 453 2.17 21.12 3.18
CA LYS A 453 2.07 21.03 1.72
C LYS A 453 1.67 19.62 1.28
N LEU A 454 2.23 18.59 1.91
CA LEU A 454 1.90 17.19 1.66
C LEU A 454 0.41 16.90 1.91
N ILE A 455 -0.12 17.35 3.05
CA ILE A 455 -1.54 17.20 3.37
C ILE A 455 -2.40 17.98 2.37
N SER A 456 -2.02 19.22 2.03
CA SER A 456 -2.77 20.04 1.07
C SER A 456 -2.85 19.42 -0.33
N GLU A 457 -1.82 18.69 -0.74
CA GLU A 457 -1.79 17.98 -2.02
C GLU A 457 -2.52 16.64 -1.95
N ALA A 458 -2.47 15.94 -0.81
CA ALA A 458 -3.18 14.68 -0.57
C ALA A 458 -4.70 14.82 -0.61
N VAL A 459 -5.24 16.00 -0.27
CA VAL A 459 -6.66 16.34 -0.38
C VAL A 459 -7.21 16.17 -1.80
N PHE A 460 -6.38 16.37 -2.83
CA PHE A 460 -6.81 16.14 -4.22
C PHE A 460 -6.86 14.65 -4.56
N ASP A 461 -5.79 13.92 -4.24
CA ASP A 461 -5.63 12.47 -4.37
C ASP A 461 -4.21 12.06 -3.92
N ILE A 462 -3.99 10.76 -3.75
CA ILE A 462 -2.69 10.21 -3.37
C ILE A 462 -2.21 9.25 -4.48
N PRO A 463 -1.00 9.40 -5.04
CA PRO A 463 -0.50 8.49 -6.06
C PRO A 463 -0.27 7.09 -5.48
N PRO A 464 -0.70 6.01 -6.15
CA PRO A 464 -0.69 4.66 -5.58
C PRO A 464 0.65 4.18 -5.03
N ILE A 465 1.75 4.49 -5.73
CA ILE A 465 3.10 4.03 -5.35
C ILE A 465 3.59 4.62 -4.01
N TYR A 466 3.12 5.81 -3.62
CA TYR A 466 3.52 6.48 -2.38
C TYR A 466 2.45 6.44 -1.30
N ARG A 467 1.31 5.78 -1.54
CA ARG A 467 0.15 5.81 -0.65
C ARG A 467 0.48 5.45 0.80
N GLY A 468 1.21 4.34 1.01
CA GLY A 468 1.60 3.92 2.36
C GLY A 468 2.41 4.99 3.11
N LEU A 469 3.43 5.55 2.46
CA LEU A 469 4.27 6.59 3.07
C LEU A 469 3.50 7.89 3.33
N VAL A 470 2.61 8.28 2.43
CA VAL A 470 1.75 9.46 2.60
C VAL A 470 0.77 9.25 3.76
N TRP A 471 0.15 8.07 3.88
CA TRP A 471 -0.72 7.73 5.00
C TRP A 471 0.04 7.78 6.33
N ALA A 472 1.23 7.20 6.39
CA ALA A 472 2.08 7.28 7.58
C ALA A 472 2.45 8.74 7.94
N ALA A 473 2.74 9.58 6.96
CA ALA A 473 3.04 11.00 7.17
C ALA A 473 1.81 11.79 7.67
N ILE A 474 0.60 11.49 7.15
CA ILE A 474 -0.64 12.13 7.61
C ILE A 474 -0.97 11.70 9.04
N LEU A 475 -0.80 10.42 9.35
CA LEU A 475 -1.01 9.84 10.68
C LEU A 475 0.08 10.22 11.71
N ASP A 476 1.13 10.90 11.27
CA ASP A 476 2.20 11.44 12.12
C ASP A 476 2.88 10.34 12.96
N ILE A 477 3.28 9.25 12.31
CA ILE A 477 3.86 8.09 13.00
C ILE A 477 5.19 8.47 13.67
N PRO A 478 5.38 8.12 14.96
CA PRO A 478 6.58 8.49 15.69
C PRO A 478 7.80 7.70 15.18
N TYR A 479 8.96 8.34 15.17
CA TYR A 479 10.22 7.75 14.67
C TYR A 479 10.69 6.53 15.46
N ASN A 480 10.29 6.39 16.73
CA ASN A 480 10.66 5.26 17.60
C ASN A 480 9.70 4.07 17.51
N ILE A 481 8.81 4.02 16.50
CA ILE A 481 7.83 2.94 16.36
C ILE A 481 8.48 1.56 16.22
N THR A 482 9.68 1.49 15.62
CA THR A 482 10.45 0.26 15.48
C THR A 482 10.84 -0.33 16.83
N ASP A 483 11.28 0.52 17.78
CA ASP A 483 11.64 0.10 19.13
C ASP A 483 10.39 -0.41 19.87
N ILE A 484 9.30 0.38 19.82
CA ILE A 484 8.02 0.02 20.44
C ILE A 484 7.53 -1.34 19.94
N TYR A 485 7.50 -1.54 18.62
CA TYR A 485 7.01 -2.80 18.04
C TYR A 485 7.92 -3.98 18.39
N SER A 486 9.23 -3.75 18.48
CA SER A 486 10.20 -4.80 18.80
C SER A 486 10.04 -5.31 20.24
N ASP A 487 9.79 -4.39 21.18
CA ASP A 487 9.65 -4.66 22.61
C ASP A 487 8.35 -5.40 22.99
N VAL A 488 7.31 -5.32 22.14
CA VAL A 488 6.03 -5.98 22.41
C VAL A 488 6.12 -7.50 22.18
N ASP A 489 5.55 -8.29 23.10
CA ASP A 489 5.46 -9.75 22.93
C ASP A 489 4.48 -10.13 21.81
N LYS A 490 4.98 -10.91 20.85
CA LYS A 490 4.25 -11.37 19.66
C LYS A 490 4.13 -12.89 19.60
N GLU A 491 4.87 -13.60 20.46
CA GLU A 491 5.09 -15.04 20.34
C GLU A 491 4.23 -15.83 21.34
N THR A 492 4.10 -15.34 22.59
CA THR A 492 3.37 -16.06 23.65
C THR A 492 1.92 -16.34 23.23
N GLU A 493 1.46 -17.58 23.40
CA GLU A 493 0.08 -17.97 23.07
C GLU A 493 -0.93 -17.19 23.93
N ALA A 494 -1.90 -16.56 23.28
CA ALA A 494 -2.98 -15.81 23.92
C ALA A 494 -4.33 -16.49 23.68
N ALA A 495 -5.30 -16.25 24.57
CA ALA A 495 -6.66 -16.79 24.43
C ALA A 495 -7.36 -16.36 23.12
N THR A 496 -6.97 -15.22 22.57
CA THR A 496 -7.47 -14.66 21.30
C THR A 496 -6.89 -15.33 20.05
N ASP A 497 -5.78 -16.08 20.17
CA ASP A 497 -5.06 -16.65 19.01
C ASP A 497 -5.96 -17.58 18.19
N ARG A 498 -6.80 -18.38 18.84
CA ARG A 498 -7.76 -19.26 18.16
C ARG A 498 -8.74 -18.49 17.28
N GLN A 499 -9.22 -17.34 17.76
CA GLN A 499 -10.15 -16.52 16.99
C GLN A 499 -9.43 -15.85 15.82
N ILE A 500 -8.24 -15.30 16.06
CA ILE A 500 -7.39 -14.66 15.06
C ILE A 500 -7.04 -15.64 13.91
N GLU A 501 -6.72 -16.89 14.24
CA GLU A 501 -6.40 -17.95 13.27
C GLU A 501 -7.58 -18.37 12.39
N VAL A 502 -8.81 -18.18 12.86
CA VAL A 502 -10.03 -18.46 12.09
C VAL A 502 -10.44 -17.25 11.25
N ASP A 503 -10.21 -16.03 11.73
CA ASP A 503 -10.59 -14.79 11.03
C ASP A 503 -9.64 -14.42 9.89
N ILE A 504 -8.33 -14.50 10.10
CA ILE A 504 -7.32 -14.09 9.10
C ILE A 504 -7.51 -14.79 7.75
N PRO A 505 -7.66 -16.13 7.65
CA PRO A 505 -7.80 -16.80 6.35
C PRO A 505 -9.07 -16.42 5.57
N ARG A 506 -10.07 -15.84 6.26
CA ARG A 506 -11.32 -15.36 5.66
C ARG A 506 -11.22 -13.89 5.24
N CYS A 507 -10.24 -13.16 5.76
CA CYS A 507 -10.05 -11.74 5.52
C CYS A 507 -9.29 -11.53 4.20
N HIS A 508 -9.89 -10.79 3.26
CA HIS A 508 -9.27 -10.48 1.96
C HIS A 508 -8.76 -11.70 1.18
N GLN A 509 -9.45 -12.85 1.23
CA GLN A 509 -9.04 -14.09 0.57
C GLN A 509 -8.81 -13.97 -0.96
N TYR A 510 -9.40 -12.96 -1.60
CA TYR A 510 -9.19 -12.68 -3.03
C TYR A 510 -7.80 -12.10 -3.34
N ASP A 511 -7.10 -11.53 -2.35
CA ASP A 511 -5.79 -10.90 -2.53
C ASP A 511 -4.68 -11.93 -2.33
N GLU A 512 -3.83 -12.10 -3.35
CA GLU A 512 -2.79 -13.13 -3.37
C GLU A 512 -1.69 -12.87 -2.33
N LEU A 513 -1.42 -11.61 -1.96
CA LEU A 513 -0.39 -11.29 -0.99
C LEU A 513 -0.88 -11.57 0.44
N LEU A 514 -2.08 -11.07 0.78
CA LEU A 514 -2.64 -11.22 2.12
C LEU A 514 -3.09 -12.66 2.43
N SER A 515 -3.57 -13.40 1.44
CA SER A 515 -3.98 -14.81 1.59
C SER A 515 -2.81 -15.81 1.67
N SER A 516 -1.58 -15.32 1.47
CA SER A 516 -0.38 -16.15 1.56
C SER A 516 -0.07 -16.55 3.01
N PRO A 517 0.62 -17.69 3.24
CA PRO A 517 1.04 -18.09 4.59
C PRO A 517 1.89 -17.02 5.30
N THR A 518 2.78 -16.36 4.56
CA THR A 518 3.58 -15.23 5.07
C THR A 518 2.70 -14.04 5.43
N GLY A 519 1.70 -13.71 4.59
CA GLY A 519 0.70 -12.69 4.88
C GLY A 519 -0.05 -12.98 6.18
N HIS A 520 -0.56 -14.20 6.34
CA HIS A 520 -1.26 -14.63 7.56
C HIS A 520 -0.38 -14.54 8.81
N GLN A 521 0.89 -14.95 8.72
CA GLN A 521 1.84 -14.84 9.83
C GLN A 521 2.04 -13.39 10.25
N LYS A 522 2.29 -12.48 9.30
CA LYS A 522 2.46 -11.04 9.57
C LYS A 522 1.19 -10.43 10.16
N PHE A 523 0.03 -10.82 9.63
CA PHE A 523 -1.29 -10.43 10.15
C PHE A 523 -1.44 -10.78 11.63
N LYS A 524 -1.17 -12.04 12.00
CA LYS A 524 -1.23 -12.51 13.39
C LYS A 524 -0.27 -11.73 14.27
N ARG A 525 0.98 -11.50 13.83
CA ARG A 525 1.99 -10.75 14.60
C ARG A 525 1.57 -9.30 14.88
N ILE A 526 1.05 -8.58 13.89
CA ILE A 526 0.62 -7.18 14.07
C ILE A 526 -0.59 -7.09 15.01
N ILE A 527 -1.61 -7.95 14.82
CA ILE A 527 -2.80 -7.95 15.69
C ILE A 527 -2.43 -8.32 17.14
N LYS A 528 -1.58 -9.35 17.33
CA LYS A 528 -1.09 -9.72 18.66
C LYS A 528 -0.33 -8.58 19.31
N ALA A 529 0.59 -7.95 18.57
CA ALA A 529 1.31 -6.78 19.07
C ALA A 529 0.35 -5.65 19.48
N TRP A 530 -0.66 -5.37 18.66
CA TRP A 530 -1.65 -4.33 18.94
C TRP A 530 -2.47 -4.61 20.20
N THR A 531 -2.93 -5.85 20.39
CA THR A 531 -3.66 -6.25 21.59
C THR A 531 -2.80 -6.26 22.84
N ALA A 532 -1.52 -6.68 22.73
CA ALA A 532 -0.60 -6.68 23.86
C ALA A 532 -0.18 -5.26 24.28
N PHE A 533 -0.05 -4.34 23.31
CA PHE A 533 0.29 -2.95 23.56
C PHE A 533 -0.87 -2.15 24.21
N HIS A 534 -2.12 -2.60 24.03
CA HIS A 534 -3.31 -1.97 24.61
C HIS A 534 -4.08 -2.94 25.55
N PRO A 535 -3.65 -3.11 26.81
CA PRO A 535 -4.24 -4.09 27.73
C PRO A 535 -5.73 -3.82 28.05
N GLN A 536 -6.22 -2.61 27.82
CA GLN A 536 -7.62 -2.23 27.97
C GLN A 536 -8.52 -2.72 26.82
N TYR A 537 -7.95 -3.05 25.66
CA TYR A 537 -8.68 -3.45 24.47
C TYR A 537 -8.65 -4.98 24.29
N VAL A 538 -9.69 -5.49 23.62
CA VAL A 538 -9.80 -6.90 23.28
C VAL A 538 -9.91 -7.05 21.76
N TYR A 539 -9.54 -8.22 21.27
CA TYR A 539 -9.75 -8.54 19.87
C TYR A 539 -11.26 -8.64 19.59
N TRP A 540 -11.76 -7.71 18.76
CA TRP A 540 -13.08 -7.79 18.16
C TRP A 540 -12.95 -8.16 16.68
N GLN A 541 -13.88 -9.00 16.21
CA GLN A 541 -13.96 -9.35 14.80
C GLN A 541 -14.18 -8.08 13.96
N GLY A 542 -13.31 -7.84 12.98
CA GLY A 542 -13.26 -6.59 12.21
C GLY A 542 -11.92 -5.86 12.34
N LEU A 543 -11.17 -6.07 13.43
CA LEU A 543 -9.81 -5.53 13.59
C LEU A 543 -8.85 -6.06 12.52
N ASP A 544 -9.05 -7.30 12.08
CA ASP A 544 -8.36 -7.90 10.95
C ASP A 544 -8.58 -7.09 9.66
N SER A 545 -9.82 -6.67 9.38
CA SER A 545 -10.12 -5.87 8.20
C SER A 545 -9.56 -4.44 8.28
N LEU A 546 -9.36 -3.89 9.47
CA LEU A 546 -8.66 -2.61 9.67
C LEU A 546 -7.14 -2.73 9.47
N CYS A 547 -6.56 -3.88 9.85
CA CYS A 547 -5.13 -4.12 9.71
C CYS A 547 -4.73 -4.38 8.24
N ALA A 548 -5.62 -4.96 7.43
CA ALA A 548 -5.31 -5.40 6.07
C ALA A 548 -4.72 -4.31 5.16
N PRO A 549 -5.29 -3.09 5.08
CA PRO A 549 -4.76 -2.02 4.23
C PRO A 549 -3.34 -1.60 4.62
N PHE A 550 -3.07 -1.49 5.92
CA PHE A 550 -1.76 -1.10 6.42
C PHE A 550 -0.71 -2.19 6.20
N LEU A 551 -1.07 -3.46 6.45
CA LEU A 551 -0.18 -4.57 6.16
C LEU A 551 0.10 -4.69 4.65
N TYR A 552 -0.90 -4.50 3.80
CA TYR A 552 -0.70 -4.54 2.35
C TYR A 552 0.26 -3.44 1.88
N LEU A 553 0.06 -2.20 2.34
CA LEU A 553 0.89 -1.06 1.94
C LEU A 553 2.31 -1.11 2.54
N HIS A 554 2.47 -1.73 3.71
CA HIS A 554 3.75 -1.81 4.45
C HIS A 554 4.16 -3.26 4.70
N PHE A 555 3.99 -4.15 3.73
CA PHE A 555 4.19 -5.60 3.93
C PHE A 555 5.60 -5.96 4.42
N ASN A 556 6.62 -5.19 4.01
CA ASN A 556 8.00 -5.37 4.42
C ASN A 556 8.37 -4.64 5.72
N ASP A 557 7.49 -3.79 6.24
CA ASP A 557 7.70 -3.00 7.45
C ASP A 557 6.49 -3.17 8.40
N GLU A 558 6.50 -4.29 9.14
CA GLU A 558 5.47 -4.61 10.14
C GLU A 558 5.37 -3.52 11.23
N CYS A 559 6.49 -2.85 11.54
CA CYS A 559 6.54 -1.80 12.56
C CYS A 559 5.73 -0.59 12.11
N LEU A 560 5.95 -0.14 10.87
CA LEU A 560 5.21 0.98 10.30
C LEU A 560 3.73 0.63 10.10
N ALA A 561 3.41 -0.60 9.67
CA ALA A 561 2.02 -1.08 9.59
C ALA A 561 1.31 -1.02 10.96
N PHE A 562 1.99 -1.49 12.01
CA PHE A 562 1.51 -1.43 13.40
C PHE A 562 1.33 0.02 13.89
N GLY A 563 2.28 0.90 13.58
CA GLY A 563 2.19 2.33 13.89
C GLY A 563 0.99 2.98 13.24
N CYS A 564 0.81 2.76 11.94
CA CYS A 564 -0.35 3.25 11.18
C CYS A 564 -1.67 2.72 11.76
N LEU A 565 -1.78 1.42 12.06
CA LEU A 565 -2.97 0.85 12.68
C LEU A 565 -3.28 1.50 14.04
N THR A 566 -2.26 1.69 14.88
CA THR A 566 -2.40 2.29 16.21
C THR A 566 -2.85 3.75 16.12
N ALA A 567 -2.19 4.56 15.30
CA ALA A 567 -2.55 5.97 15.10
C ALA A 567 -3.95 6.12 14.48
N PHE A 568 -4.30 5.25 13.54
CA PHE A 568 -5.61 5.23 12.91
C PHE A 568 -6.72 4.92 13.91
N ILE A 569 -6.59 3.85 14.70
CA ILE A 569 -7.59 3.49 15.72
C ILE A 569 -7.71 4.60 16.77
N ASN A 570 -6.60 5.17 17.23
CA ASN A 570 -6.62 6.28 18.18
C ASN A 570 -7.32 7.54 17.64
N SER A 571 -7.31 7.74 16.32
CA SER A 571 -7.92 8.90 15.67
C SER A 571 -9.42 8.70 15.39
N PHE A 572 -9.81 7.53 14.87
CA PHE A 572 -11.17 7.29 14.35
C PHE A 572 -12.02 6.35 15.20
N LEU A 573 -11.41 5.46 15.98
CA LEU A 573 -12.06 4.35 16.69
C LEU A 573 -11.65 4.26 18.16
N LYS A 574 -11.34 5.42 18.76
CA LYS A 574 -10.92 5.49 20.15
C LYS A 574 -11.98 4.82 21.03
N ASP A 575 -11.54 3.86 21.84
CA ASP A 575 -12.38 3.12 22.80
C ASP A 575 -13.44 2.17 22.19
N PHE A 576 -13.48 1.99 20.86
CA PHE A 576 -14.39 1.03 20.21
C PHE A 576 -14.05 -0.43 20.54
N PHE A 577 -12.79 -0.72 20.86
CA PHE A 577 -12.29 -2.07 21.14
C PHE A 577 -12.23 -2.40 22.64
N LEU A 578 -12.87 -1.61 23.50
CA LEU A 578 -13.04 -1.95 24.92
C LEU A 578 -13.80 -3.28 25.07
N LYS A 579 -13.62 -3.94 26.21
CA LYS A 579 -14.39 -5.15 26.56
C LYS A 579 -15.89 -4.88 26.63
N ASP A 580 -16.28 -3.71 27.16
CA ASP A 580 -17.63 -3.16 27.05
C ASP A 580 -17.55 -1.84 26.29
N ASN A 581 -17.92 -1.88 25.01
CA ASN A 581 -17.95 -0.74 24.11
C ASN A 581 -19.37 -0.19 23.91
N SER A 582 -20.37 -0.72 24.62
CA SER A 582 -21.79 -0.43 24.36
C SER A 582 -22.12 1.06 24.53
N ALA A 583 -21.54 1.72 25.53
CA ALA A 583 -21.71 3.15 25.75
C ALA A 583 -21.11 4.00 24.61
N VAL A 584 -19.89 3.66 24.19
CA VAL A 584 -19.16 4.36 23.11
C VAL A 584 -19.89 4.20 21.78
N MET A 585 -20.29 2.96 21.45
CA MET A 585 -21.03 2.66 20.22
C MET A 585 -22.38 3.39 20.19
N ARG A 586 -23.14 3.35 21.30
CA ARG A 586 -24.42 4.04 21.39
C ARG A 586 -24.24 5.55 21.21
N GLU A 587 -23.26 6.14 21.89
CA GLU A 587 -22.93 7.55 21.76
C GLU A 587 -22.64 7.93 20.29
N TYR A 588 -21.79 7.16 19.63
CA TYR A 588 -21.40 7.38 18.23
C TYR A 588 -22.59 7.23 17.26
N LEU A 589 -23.42 6.21 17.46
CA LEU A 589 -24.61 5.97 16.63
C LEU A 589 -25.68 7.05 16.85
N THR A 590 -25.80 7.61 18.06
CA THR A 590 -26.68 8.76 18.30
C THR A 590 -26.22 10.01 17.55
N VAL A 591 -24.91 10.27 17.48
CA VAL A 591 -24.38 11.36 16.62
C VAL A 591 -24.75 11.12 15.17
N PHE A 592 -24.65 9.87 14.70
CA PHE A 592 -25.05 9.49 13.35
C PHE A 592 -26.56 9.68 13.11
N GLU A 593 -27.44 9.33 14.06
CA GLU A 593 -28.88 9.61 13.98
C GLU A 593 -29.17 11.11 13.90
N ASN A 594 -28.48 11.93 14.70
CA ASN A 594 -28.63 13.39 14.67
C ASN A 594 -28.20 13.98 13.32
N ALA A 595 -27.08 13.50 12.77
CA ALA A 595 -26.63 13.89 11.44
C ALA A 595 -27.66 13.52 10.36
N LEU A 596 -28.28 12.33 10.46
CA LEU A 596 -29.34 11.91 9.55
C LEU A 596 -30.60 12.76 9.70
N ALA A 597 -31.05 13.03 10.92
CA ALA A 597 -32.21 13.87 11.21
C ALA A 597 -32.04 15.29 10.66
N PHE A 598 -30.82 15.83 10.75
CA PHE A 598 -30.50 17.14 10.17
C PHE A 598 -30.45 17.13 8.64
N TYR A 599 -29.86 16.08 8.05
CA TYR A 599 -29.60 16.02 6.60
C TYR A 599 -30.79 15.52 5.77
N ASP A 600 -31.49 14.47 6.22
CA ASP A 600 -32.68 13.89 5.60
C ASP A 600 -33.71 13.46 6.68
N CYS A 601 -34.44 14.45 7.19
CA CYS A 601 -35.44 14.24 8.25
C CYS A 601 -36.56 13.28 7.82
N GLN A 602 -36.90 13.23 6.52
CA GLN A 602 -37.95 12.35 6.03
C GLN A 602 -37.56 10.87 6.18
N LEU A 603 -36.31 10.54 5.85
CA LEU A 603 -35.79 9.19 6.03
C LEU A 603 -35.63 8.85 7.52
N TYR A 604 -35.15 9.79 8.32
CA TYR A 604 -35.08 9.66 9.77
C TYR A 604 -36.46 9.34 10.39
N ASN A 605 -37.48 10.14 10.08
CA ASN A 605 -38.84 9.95 10.58
C ASN A 605 -39.44 8.61 10.15
N HIS A 606 -39.14 8.18 8.92
CA HIS A 606 -39.55 6.85 8.44
C HIS A 606 -38.94 5.75 9.31
N PHE A 607 -37.62 5.79 9.53
CA PHE A 607 -36.92 4.84 10.39
C PHE A 607 -37.45 4.83 11.83
N CYS A 608 -37.73 5.99 12.42
CA CYS A 608 -38.38 6.06 13.73
C CYS A 608 -39.76 5.40 13.73
N LYS A 609 -40.59 5.62 12.70
CA LYS A 609 -41.93 5.01 12.59
C LYS A 609 -41.89 3.48 12.51
N ILE A 610 -40.87 2.91 11.87
CA ILE A 610 -40.69 1.46 11.75
C ILE A 610 -39.80 0.87 12.85
N ASN A 611 -39.37 1.67 13.85
CA ASN A 611 -38.41 1.28 14.91
C ASN A 611 -37.10 0.68 14.35
N PHE A 612 -36.57 1.28 13.29
CA PHE A 612 -35.36 0.81 12.60
C PHE A 612 -34.16 1.70 12.96
N HIS A 613 -33.48 1.35 14.05
CA HIS A 613 -32.36 2.12 14.60
C HIS A 613 -31.00 1.73 14.00
N PRO A 614 -29.98 2.62 13.96
CA PRO A 614 -28.65 2.34 13.44
C PRO A 614 -27.89 1.20 14.10
N GLU A 615 -28.23 0.83 15.34
CA GLU A 615 -27.65 -0.34 16.01
C GLU A 615 -27.84 -1.63 15.20
N LEU A 616 -28.89 -1.70 14.36
CA LEU A 616 -29.22 -2.87 13.56
C LEU A 616 -28.37 -3.01 12.28
N TYR A 617 -27.78 -1.93 11.78
CA TYR A 617 -27.14 -1.95 10.45
C TYR A 617 -25.79 -1.22 10.37
N ALA A 618 -25.55 -0.20 11.20
CA ALA A 618 -24.39 0.69 11.06
C ALA A 618 -23.18 0.29 11.92
N ILE A 619 -23.35 -0.59 12.92
CA ILE A 619 -22.25 -1.08 13.77
C ILE A 619 -21.08 -1.63 12.94
N PRO A 620 -21.29 -2.54 11.97
CA PRO A 620 -20.18 -3.09 11.18
C PRO A 620 -19.50 -2.04 10.31
N TRP A 621 -20.23 -1.02 9.85
CA TRP A 621 -19.71 0.05 9.00
C TRP A 621 -18.69 0.87 9.75
N PHE A 622 -19.03 1.33 10.96
CA PHE A 622 -18.15 2.16 11.75
C PHE A 622 -17.04 1.34 12.40
N LEU A 623 -17.34 0.16 12.97
CA LEU A 623 -16.32 -0.68 13.60
C LEU A 623 -15.18 -1.08 12.66
N THR A 624 -15.46 -1.20 11.36
CA THR A 624 -14.46 -1.56 10.34
C THR A 624 -14.08 -0.40 9.42
N MET A 625 -14.54 0.82 9.70
CA MET A 625 -14.31 2.00 8.84
C MET A 625 -14.61 1.72 7.36
N PHE A 626 -15.76 1.08 7.13
CA PHE A 626 -16.27 0.64 5.83
C PHE A 626 -15.43 -0.41 5.10
N ALA A 627 -14.45 -1.04 5.77
CA ALA A 627 -13.66 -2.14 5.20
C ALA A 627 -14.50 -3.41 5.00
N ARG A 628 -15.54 -3.63 5.80
CA ARG A 628 -16.53 -4.72 5.61
C ARG A 628 -17.84 -4.21 5.01
N ARG A 629 -18.55 -5.13 4.33
CA ARG A 629 -19.74 -4.95 3.47
C ARG A 629 -20.60 -3.71 3.79
N CYS A 630 -20.37 -2.66 3.00
CA CYS A 630 -21.30 -1.53 2.82
C CYS A 630 -21.34 -1.02 1.37
N LEU A 631 -20.37 -1.38 0.50
CA LEU A 631 -20.13 -0.75 -0.81
C LEU A 631 -19.71 -1.73 -1.94
N CYS A 632 -19.97 -3.03 -1.81
CA CYS A 632 -19.45 -4.04 -2.76
C CYS A 632 -20.31 -4.19 -4.02
N GLN A 633 -19.62 -4.32 -5.18
CA GLN A 633 -20.21 -4.61 -6.48
C GLN A 633 -20.55 -6.10 -6.58
N ALA A 634 -21.83 -6.45 -6.78
CA ALA A 634 -22.20 -7.79 -7.25
C ALA A 634 -21.90 -7.90 -8.76
N SER A 635 -20.62 -7.97 -9.14
CA SER A 635 -20.26 -8.07 -10.55
C SER A 635 -20.35 -9.52 -11.05
N SER A 636 -21.32 -9.75 -11.94
CA SER A 636 -21.47 -10.85 -12.90
C SER A 636 -22.13 -12.16 -12.44
N ARG A 637 -23.06 -12.62 -13.28
CA ARG A 637 -23.94 -13.81 -13.19
C ARG A 637 -23.23 -15.18 -13.18
N LEU A 638 -21.97 -15.26 -12.76
CA LEU A 638 -21.23 -16.53 -12.61
C LEU A 638 -20.54 -16.70 -11.24
N SER A 639 -20.82 -15.85 -10.25
CA SER A 639 -20.30 -16.03 -8.89
C SER A 639 -21.27 -16.83 -8.02
N MET A 640 -21.30 -18.15 -8.18
CA MET A 640 -21.88 -19.08 -7.20
C MET A 640 -20.90 -19.27 -6.02
N LEU A 641 -20.36 -18.17 -5.47
CA LEU A 641 -19.63 -18.14 -4.19
C LEU A 641 -20.03 -16.86 -3.44
N ARG A 642 -20.98 -17.04 -2.53
CA ARG A 642 -21.46 -16.03 -1.57
C ARG A 642 -20.46 -15.89 -0.40
N PHE A 643 -19.23 -15.44 -0.65
CA PHE A 643 -18.17 -15.45 0.39
C PHE A 643 -17.28 -14.20 0.50
N VAL A 644 -17.61 -13.08 -0.17
CA VAL A 644 -16.77 -11.85 -0.04
C VAL A 644 -17.50 -10.78 0.76
N ASP A 645 -17.41 -10.85 2.09
CA ASP A 645 -17.96 -9.87 3.04
C ASP A 645 -17.05 -8.64 3.24
N VAL A 646 -15.98 -8.50 2.44
CA VAL A 646 -14.93 -7.48 2.60
C VAL A 646 -14.76 -6.64 1.32
N MET A 647 -14.62 -5.32 1.47
CA MET A 647 -14.46 -4.41 0.32
C MET A 647 -13.12 -4.65 -0.40
N PRO A 648 -13.07 -4.61 -1.75
CA PRO A 648 -11.83 -4.62 -2.50
C PRO A 648 -10.86 -3.52 -2.04
N LEU A 649 -9.59 -3.87 -1.77
CA LEU A 649 -8.59 -2.94 -1.24
C LEU A 649 -8.45 -1.67 -2.07
N TYR A 650 -8.49 -1.77 -3.40
CA TYR A 650 -8.38 -0.59 -4.28
C TYR A 650 -9.53 0.42 -4.08
N LYS A 651 -10.74 -0.05 -3.74
CA LYS A 651 -11.87 0.83 -3.38
C LYS A 651 -11.71 1.39 -1.97
N LEU A 652 -11.22 0.55 -1.04
CA LEU A 652 -10.93 0.95 0.34
C LEU A 652 -9.89 2.06 0.42
N PHE A 653 -8.84 1.98 -0.40
CA PHE A 653 -7.85 3.04 -0.52
C PHE A 653 -8.47 4.37 -0.92
N HIS A 654 -9.43 4.40 -1.85
CA HIS A 654 -10.09 5.65 -2.24
C HIS A 654 -10.95 6.24 -1.12
N VAL A 655 -11.61 5.39 -0.33
CA VAL A 655 -12.35 5.84 0.87
C VAL A 655 -11.38 6.40 1.90
N TRP A 656 -10.30 5.68 2.20
CA TRP A 656 -9.37 6.02 3.27
C TRP A 656 -8.43 7.17 2.91
N ASP A 657 -8.07 7.34 1.63
CA ASP A 657 -7.36 8.51 1.11
C ASP A 657 -8.12 9.80 1.50
N LEU A 658 -9.45 9.80 1.33
CA LEU A 658 -10.31 10.94 1.71
C LEU A 658 -10.56 11.03 3.22
N LEU A 659 -10.73 9.89 3.88
CA LEU A 659 -10.99 9.82 5.32
C LEU A 659 -9.84 10.39 6.15
N LEU A 660 -8.60 10.05 5.79
CA LEU A 660 -7.40 10.51 6.48
C LEU A 660 -7.19 12.03 6.37
N VAL A 661 -7.60 12.65 5.26
CA VAL A 661 -7.46 14.10 5.06
C VAL A 661 -8.65 14.91 5.58
N SER A 662 -9.85 14.31 5.67
CA SER A 662 -11.10 15.04 6.02
C SER A 662 -11.36 15.12 7.54
N GLY A 663 -10.67 14.32 8.35
CA GLY A 663 -10.75 14.35 9.82
C GLY A 663 -11.78 13.39 10.44
N ASN A 664 -11.78 13.33 11.78
CA ASN A 664 -12.36 12.22 12.56
C ASN A 664 -13.89 12.04 12.44
N CYS A 665 -14.62 13.10 12.08
CA CYS A 665 -16.08 13.09 11.97
C CYS A 665 -16.59 12.76 10.56
N PHE A 666 -15.72 12.76 9.56
CA PHE A 666 -16.07 12.42 8.17
C PHE A 666 -16.74 11.04 7.97
N PRO A 667 -16.44 9.99 8.76
CA PRO A 667 -17.10 8.69 8.61
C PRO A 667 -18.63 8.76 8.77
N ILE A 668 -19.14 9.65 9.63
CA ILE A 668 -20.59 9.88 9.80
C ILE A 668 -21.22 10.36 8.48
N CYS A 669 -20.54 11.26 7.78
CA CYS A 669 -20.99 11.77 6.49
C CYS A 669 -20.98 10.69 5.39
N ILE A 670 -20.02 9.76 5.43
CA ILE A 670 -20.04 8.58 4.55
C ILE A 670 -21.28 7.73 4.83
N GLY A 671 -21.59 7.45 6.10
CA GLY A 671 -22.81 6.71 6.48
C GLY A 671 -24.10 7.37 5.95
N VAL A 672 -24.20 8.70 6.05
CA VAL A 672 -25.36 9.47 5.54
C VAL A 672 -25.44 9.39 4.01
N ALA A 673 -24.30 9.49 3.31
CA ALA A 673 -24.25 9.37 1.86
C ALA A 673 -24.67 7.98 1.35
N ILE A 674 -24.35 6.92 2.10
CA ILE A 674 -24.79 5.56 1.77
C ILE A 674 -26.31 5.45 1.87
N LEU A 675 -26.90 5.98 2.94
CA LEU A 675 -28.36 6.03 3.11
C LEU A 675 -29.04 6.88 2.02
N SER A 676 -28.43 8.00 1.65
CA SER A 676 -28.92 8.89 0.58
C SER A 676 -29.06 8.18 -0.76
N GLN A 677 -28.09 7.36 -1.17
CA GLN A 677 -28.19 6.60 -2.42
C GLN A 677 -29.30 5.55 -2.40
N MET A 678 -29.60 4.98 -1.23
CA MET A 678 -30.66 3.98 -1.06
C MET A 678 -32.01 4.59 -0.67
N ARG A 679 -32.08 5.91 -0.49
CA ARG A 679 -33.22 6.65 0.05
C ARG A 679 -34.56 6.25 -0.54
N ARG A 680 -34.65 6.17 -1.87
CA ARG A 680 -35.92 5.85 -2.57
C ARG A 680 -36.44 4.47 -2.18
N LEU A 681 -35.56 3.48 -2.03
CA LEU A 681 -35.91 2.12 -1.65
C LEU A 681 -36.26 2.04 -0.15
N LEU A 682 -35.47 2.71 0.69
CA LEU A 682 -35.65 2.71 2.15
C LEU A 682 -37.00 3.34 2.56
N LEU A 683 -37.38 4.48 1.95
CA LEU A 683 -38.67 5.14 2.22
C LEU A 683 -39.90 4.30 1.83
N GLN A 684 -39.72 3.31 0.95
CA GLN A 684 -40.80 2.41 0.49
C GLN A 684 -40.84 1.10 1.28
N SER A 685 -39.84 0.85 2.13
CA SER A 685 -39.60 -0.42 2.80
C SER A 685 -40.09 -0.41 4.24
N GLY A 686 -40.65 -1.52 4.72
CA GLY A 686 -40.93 -1.76 6.13
C GLY A 686 -39.68 -2.25 6.88
N PHE A 687 -39.85 -2.64 8.14
CA PHE A 687 -38.76 -3.13 9.00
C PHE A 687 -38.03 -4.35 8.41
N ASN A 688 -38.78 -5.38 7.99
CA ASN A 688 -38.21 -6.62 7.47
C ASN A 688 -37.51 -6.42 6.13
N GLU A 689 -38.09 -5.60 5.25
CA GLU A 689 -37.49 -5.25 3.96
C GLU A 689 -36.20 -4.46 4.16
N CYS A 690 -36.14 -3.55 5.14
CA CYS A 690 -34.91 -2.84 5.49
C CYS A 690 -33.81 -3.81 5.97
N ILE A 691 -34.11 -4.76 6.85
CA ILE A 691 -33.14 -5.78 7.29
C ILE A 691 -32.57 -6.56 6.09
N LEU A 692 -33.43 -6.95 5.14
CA LEU A 692 -33.00 -7.65 3.93
C LEU A 692 -32.15 -6.76 3.02
N LEU A 693 -32.52 -5.49 2.84
CA LEU A 693 -31.76 -4.53 2.05
C LEU A 693 -30.37 -4.26 2.63
N PHE A 694 -30.22 -4.20 3.95
CA PHE A 694 -28.91 -4.02 4.58
C PHE A 694 -28.09 -5.31 4.66
N SER A 695 -28.76 -6.47 4.65
CA SER A 695 -28.08 -7.77 4.49
C SER A 695 -27.54 -7.96 3.08
N ASP A 696 -28.26 -7.46 2.06
CA ASP A 696 -27.88 -7.52 0.65
C ASP A 696 -27.94 -6.13 0.00
N ILE A 697 -27.00 -5.27 0.41
CA ILE A 697 -26.93 -3.86 -0.02
C ILE A 697 -26.84 -3.78 -1.56
N PRO A 698 -27.78 -3.08 -2.23
CA PRO A 698 -27.70 -2.84 -3.66
C PRO A 698 -26.44 -2.04 -4.01
N GLU A 699 -25.97 -2.16 -5.25
CA GLU A 699 -24.70 -1.57 -5.68
C GLU A 699 -24.64 -0.05 -5.42
N VAL A 700 -23.89 0.36 -4.39
CA VAL A 700 -23.61 1.76 -4.09
C VAL A 700 -22.49 2.25 -4.99
N ASN A 701 -22.70 3.35 -5.70
CA ASN A 701 -21.66 3.95 -6.50
C ASN A 701 -20.69 4.70 -5.58
N LEU A 702 -19.47 4.18 -5.43
CA LEU A 702 -18.45 4.74 -4.54
C LEU A 702 -18.11 6.20 -4.86
N GLU A 703 -17.99 6.57 -6.13
CA GLU A 703 -17.61 7.93 -6.51
C GLU A 703 -18.72 8.94 -6.14
N ASN A 704 -19.97 8.58 -6.41
CA ASN A 704 -21.11 9.39 -5.99
C ASN A 704 -21.23 9.42 -4.47
N CYS A 705 -20.92 8.31 -3.78
CA CYS A 705 -20.94 8.22 -2.32
C CYS A 705 -19.95 9.20 -1.69
N LEU A 706 -18.72 9.24 -2.20
CA LEU A 706 -17.70 10.15 -1.69
C LEU A 706 -18.04 11.62 -2.03
N LYS A 707 -18.59 11.89 -3.22
CA LYS A 707 -19.08 13.23 -3.59
C LYS A 707 -20.21 13.71 -2.66
N GLU A 708 -21.19 12.84 -2.40
CA GLU A 708 -22.28 13.12 -1.47
C GLU A 708 -21.79 13.25 -0.03
N ALA A 709 -20.83 12.45 0.41
CA ALA A 709 -20.22 12.56 1.74
C ALA A 709 -19.50 13.90 1.93
N VAL A 710 -18.75 14.36 0.92
CA VAL A 710 -18.13 15.70 0.94
C VAL A 710 -19.19 16.81 0.94
N SER A 711 -20.30 16.63 0.22
CA SER A 711 -21.42 17.55 0.25
C SER A 711 -22.08 17.59 1.63
N ALA A 712 -22.33 16.43 2.23
CA ALA A 712 -22.88 16.31 3.58
C ALA A 712 -21.96 16.94 4.63
N TYR A 713 -20.65 16.72 4.53
CA TYR A 713 -19.65 17.31 5.40
C TYR A 713 -19.61 18.86 5.32
N ARG A 714 -19.97 19.44 4.16
CA ARG A 714 -20.08 20.90 4.00
C ARG A 714 -21.41 21.47 4.51
N ILE A 715 -22.47 20.66 4.55
CA ILE A 715 -23.82 21.09 4.91
C ILE A 715 -24.08 20.92 6.41
N ILE A 716 -23.61 19.81 6.99
CA ILE A 716 -23.82 19.48 8.40
C ILE A 716 -22.81 20.29 9.24
N PRO A 717 -23.28 21.12 10.19
CA PRO A 717 -22.36 21.83 11.08
C PRO A 717 -21.47 20.86 11.84
N LYS A 718 -20.20 21.20 12.00
CA LYS A 718 -19.21 20.35 12.64
C LYS A 718 -19.62 20.01 14.07
N SER A 719 -20.24 20.94 14.80
CA SER A 719 -20.70 20.69 16.16
C SER A 719 -21.80 19.62 16.27
N LEU A 720 -22.53 19.32 15.19
CA LEU A 720 -23.51 18.22 15.17
C LEU A 720 -22.83 16.86 15.00
N LEU A 721 -21.60 16.83 14.47
CA LEU A 721 -20.82 15.61 14.28
C LEU A 721 -19.98 15.26 15.52
N TYR A 722 -20.16 15.99 16.62
CA TYR A 722 -19.54 15.72 17.92
C TYR A 722 -20.61 15.79 19.01
N ASN A 723 -20.52 14.94 20.03
CA ASN A 723 -21.43 14.97 21.18
C ASN A 723 -21.06 16.01 22.25
N ARG A 724 -20.28 17.06 21.91
CA ARG A 724 -19.84 18.10 22.84
C ARG A 724 -19.78 19.50 22.21
N PRO A 725 -19.95 20.58 23.02
CA PRO A 725 -19.73 21.94 22.56
C PRO A 725 -18.25 22.24 22.29
N LEU A 726 -17.99 22.74 21.08
CA LEU A 726 -16.68 23.16 20.50
C LEU A 726 -15.86 24.11 21.42
N SER A 727 -16.48 24.73 22.42
CA SER A 727 -15.88 25.72 23.31
C SER A 727 -14.76 25.19 24.23
N ALA A 728 -14.74 23.90 24.53
CA ALA A 728 -13.67 23.27 25.34
C ALA A 728 -12.42 22.91 24.52
N VAL A 729 -12.46 23.14 23.22
CA VAL A 729 -11.53 22.56 22.25
C VAL A 729 -10.84 23.62 21.39
N LEU A 730 -11.50 24.76 21.16
CA LEU A 730 -10.93 25.93 20.46
C LEU A 730 -9.93 26.75 21.27
N SER A 731 -9.62 26.39 22.52
CA SER A 731 -8.67 27.16 23.36
C SER A 731 -7.19 26.96 23.01
N ASN A 732 -6.85 26.06 22.08
CA ASN A 732 -5.46 25.73 21.72
C ASN A 732 -5.09 25.89 20.24
N CYS A 733 -5.95 26.46 19.39
CA CYS A 733 -5.66 26.58 17.95
C CYS A 733 -5.47 28.04 17.53
N THR A 734 -4.22 28.51 17.54
CA THR A 734 -3.79 29.76 16.90
C THR A 734 -2.77 29.46 15.82
N SER A 735 -3.21 29.18 14.58
CA SER A 735 -2.33 29.31 13.41
C SER A 735 -3.16 29.43 12.12
N TRP A 736 -2.53 29.92 11.05
CA TRP A 736 -3.10 30.34 9.75
C TRP A 736 -3.94 29.31 8.97
N ILE A 737 -4.12 28.12 9.53
CA ILE A 737 -4.75 26.93 8.95
C ILE A 737 -6.25 27.19 8.64
N ASP A 738 -6.90 28.07 9.41
CA ASP A 738 -8.34 28.33 9.33
C ASP A 738 -8.82 28.91 7.99
N SER A 739 -8.00 29.70 7.27
CA SER A 739 -8.45 30.31 6.01
C SER A 739 -8.48 29.33 4.82
N TYR A 740 -7.73 28.23 4.88
CA TYR A 740 -7.70 27.22 3.83
C TYR A 740 -8.51 25.98 4.23
N VAL A 741 -8.53 25.63 5.53
CA VAL A 741 -9.30 24.52 6.10
C VAL A 741 -10.80 24.76 6.13
N LEU A 742 -11.24 26.02 6.20
CA LEU A 742 -12.65 26.38 5.96
C LEU A 742 -13.02 26.45 4.47
N LYS A 743 -12.02 26.44 3.56
CA LYS A 743 -12.24 26.29 2.11
C LYS A 743 -12.18 24.84 1.63
N VAL A 744 -11.39 23.99 2.28
CA VAL A 744 -11.30 22.55 2.01
C VAL A 744 -11.00 21.84 3.33
N GLY A 745 -12.01 21.12 3.84
CA GLY A 745 -12.05 20.58 5.20
C GLY A 745 -10.87 19.70 5.60
N GLY A 746 -10.39 19.94 6.82
CA GLY A 746 -9.45 19.09 7.55
C GLY A 746 -8.95 19.80 8.81
N GLU A 747 -9.47 19.45 9.99
CA GLU A 747 -8.79 19.73 11.26
C GLU A 747 -8.27 18.42 11.86
N LEU A 748 -7.01 18.47 12.28
CA LEU A 748 -6.28 17.41 12.96
C LEU A 748 -6.78 17.24 14.40
N GLY A 749 -7.06 15.99 14.76
CA GLY A 749 -6.85 15.44 16.11
C GLY A 749 -7.61 16.08 17.26
N MET A 750 -8.90 15.74 17.40
CA MET A 750 -9.65 16.02 18.63
C MET A 750 -10.01 14.73 19.35
N LYS A 751 -9.60 14.64 20.62
CA LYS A 751 -9.88 13.49 21.50
C LYS A 751 -11.34 13.52 21.93
N MET A 752 -12.07 12.44 21.63
CA MET A 752 -13.32 12.12 22.34
C MET A 752 -12.98 11.83 23.81
N GLU A 753 -13.63 12.53 24.74
CA GLU A 753 -13.59 12.21 26.17
C GLU A 753 -15.01 11.90 26.66
N GLN A 754 -15.10 11.01 27.65
CA GLN A 754 -16.34 10.48 28.20
C GLN A 754 -17.13 11.55 28.98
N MET A 755 -18.45 11.59 28.76
CA MET A 755 -19.39 12.46 29.49
C MET A 755 -19.89 11.82 30.79
N SER A 756 -20.15 12.69 31.77
CA SER A 756 -20.76 12.38 33.07
C SER A 756 -22.29 12.46 33.05
N LYS A 757 -22.92 11.36 33.50
CA LYS A 757 -24.23 11.20 34.18
C LYS A 757 -25.54 11.66 33.53
N ASP A 758 -26.26 10.65 33.01
CA ASP A 758 -27.61 10.16 33.38
C ASP A 758 -28.88 11.06 33.41
N GLU A 759 -28.84 12.39 33.33
CA GLU A 759 -30.09 13.19 33.42
C GLU A 759 -30.70 13.66 32.07
N ASP A 760 -29.95 13.60 30.96
CA ASP A 760 -30.45 14.03 29.63
C ASP A 760 -31.13 12.91 28.81
N ARG A 761 -31.22 11.68 29.34
CA ARG A 761 -31.57 10.47 28.57
C ARG A 761 -33.06 10.28 28.25
N GLU A 762 -33.98 10.89 28.99
CA GLU A 762 -35.42 10.68 28.81
C GLU A 762 -36.06 11.55 27.70
N ASN A 763 -35.35 12.54 27.15
CA ASN A 763 -35.91 13.49 26.17
C ASN A 763 -35.26 13.48 24.77
N GLY A 764 -34.37 12.52 24.49
CA GLY A 764 -33.69 12.37 23.20
C GLY A 764 -32.59 13.42 22.95
N LEU A 765 -31.44 13.00 22.40
CA LEU A 765 -30.46 13.93 21.88
C LEU A 765 -31.02 14.58 20.59
N PHE A 766 -30.84 15.88 20.45
CA PHE A 766 -31.34 16.67 19.32
C PHE A 766 -30.15 17.30 18.57
N PRO A 767 -30.23 17.50 17.24
CA PRO A 767 -29.20 18.26 16.51
C PRO A 767 -28.95 19.64 17.12
N GLU A 768 -27.76 19.88 17.70
CA GLU A 768 -27.40 21.11 18.41
C GLU A 768 -26.18 21.81 17.77
N ILE A 769 -26.32 23.12 17.49
CA ILE A 769 -25.25 23.96 16.95
C ILE A 769 -24.55 24.77 18.06
N CYS A 770 -23.22 24.81 18.02
CA CYS A 770 -22.44 25.64 18.93
C CYS A 770 -22.54 27.12 18.54
N ALA A 771 -22.63 28.02 19.53
CA ALA A 771 -22.71 29.45 19.27
C ALA A 771 -21.50 30.00 18.49
N HIS A 772 -20.28 29.51 18.75
CA HIS A 772 -19.09 29.97 18.03
C HIS A 772 -19.16 29.65 16.54
N GLU A 773 -19.58 28.43 16.20
CA GLU A 773 -19.74 27.99 14.82
C GLU A 773 -20.88 28.75 14.13
N LEU A 774 -22.00 28.96 14.82
CA LEU A 774 -23.10 29.77 14.31
C LEU A 774 -22.66 31.21 13.98
N LEU A 775 -21.90 31.83 14.88
CA LEU A 775 -21.38 33.19 14.66
C LEU A 775 -20.40 33.25 13.50
N TYR A 776 -19.50 32.26 13.39
CA TYR A 776 -18.60 32.15 12.24
C TYR A 776 -19.36 32.12 10.92
N TYR A 777 -20.45 31.33 10.82
CA TYR A 777 -21.26 31.30 9.60
C TYR A 777 -22.01 32.61 9.34
N LEU A 778 -22.51 33.27 10.39
CA LEU A 778 -23.21 34.56 10.27
C LEU A 778 -22.28 35.70 9.87
N ASP A 779 -21.01 35.67 10.29
CA ASP A 779 -20.00 36.68 9.93
C ASP A 779 -19.52 36.55 8.48
N GLN A 780 -19.55 35.34 7.91
CA GLN A 780 -19.23 35.07 6.51
C GLN A 780 -20.42 35.33 5.56
N GLU A 781 -21.61 35.57 6.10
CA GLU A 781 -22.83 35.75 5.33
C GLU A 781 -22.97 37.19 4.83
N ASP A 782 -23.11 37.39 3.51
CA ASP A 782 -23.47 38.69 2.94
C ASP A 782 -24.80 39.17 3.54
N ALA A 783 -24.94 40.47 3.81
CA ALA A 783 -26.16 41.05 4.41
C ALA A 783 -27.47 40.75 3.63
N ASN A 784 -27.36 40.36 2.35
CA ASN A 784 -28.47 39.97 1.48
C ASN A 784 -28.66 38.44 1.37
N SER A 785 -27.75 37.63 1.91
CA SER A 785 -27.90 36.18 1.95
C SER A 785 -28.95 35.77 2.98
N SER A 786 -29.70 34.74 2.62
CA SER A 786 -30.79 34.21 3.42
C SER A 786 -30.56 32.74 3.74
N ALA A 787 -29.33 32.37 4.06
CA ALA A 787 -28.92 30.98 4.32
C ALA A 787 -29.36 30.51 5.72
N PHE A 788 -29.56 31.42 6.67
CA PHE A 788 -29.98 31.09 8.04
C PHE A 788 -31.37 31.65 8.38
N LEU A 789 -32.14 30.86 9.13
CA LEU A 789 -33.40 31.26 9.76
C LEU A 789 -33.29 31.03 11.27
N LEU A 790 -33.13 32.12 12.02
CA LEU A 790 -33.01 32.09 13.48
C LEU A 790 -34.39 32.32 14.11
N ILE A 791 -34.90 31.36 14.87
CA ILE A 791 -36.22 31.40 15.51
C ILE A 791 -36.05 31.38 17.02
N ASP A 792 -36.51 32.43 17.70
CA ASP A 792 -36.47 32.51 19.16
C ASP A 792 -37.84 32.12 19.74
N VAL A 793 -37.89 31.01 20.49
CA VAL A 793 -39.14 30.42 21.00
C VAL A 793 -39.55 30.91 22.39
N ARG A 794 -38.77 31.83 22.97
CA ARG A 794 -39.07 32.44 24.28
C ARG A 794 -40.31 33.32 24.20
N ASN A 795 -40.90 33.65 25.35
CA ASN A 795 -42.05 34.54 25.38
C ASN A 795 -41.65 35.98 24.97
N GLU A 796 -42.63 36.80 24.60
CA GLU A 796 -42.38 38.15 24.08
C GLU A 796 -41.63 39.03 25.09
N GLU A 797 -41.88 38.86 26.39
CA GLU A 797 -41.19 39.59 27.46
C GLU A 797 -39.70 39.22 27.57
N GLU A 798 -39.36 37.93 27.53
CA GLU A 798 -37.98 37.42 27.56
C GLU A 798 -37.21 37.82 26.30
N TYR A 799 -37.90 37.82 25.16
CA TYR A 799 -37.36 38.27 23.88
C TYR A 799 -37.04 39.77 23.92
N ALA A 800 -37.99 40.61 24.33
CA ALA A 800 -37.81 42.07 24.38
C ALA A 800 -36.64 42.52 25.28
N ARG A 801 -36.32 41.75 26.33
CA ARG A 801 -35.18 42.05 27.22
C ARG A 801 -33.82 41.89 26.54
N LYS A 802 -33.65 40.82 25.76
CA LYS A 802 -32.39 40.52 25.07
C LYS A 802 -32.66 39.51 23.97
N THR A 803 -32.26 39.82 22.74
CA THR A 803 -32.45 38.97 21.56
C THR A 803 -31.12 38.51 20.99
N PHE A 804 -31.14 37.43 20.20
CA PHE A 804 -30.03 37.07 19.34
C PHE A 804 -30.11 37.92 18.05
N PRO A 805 -29.01 38.47 17.54
CA PRO A 805 -29.05 39.28 16.32
C PRO A 805 -29.72 38.53 15.15
N ARG A 806 -30.58 39.22 14.40
CA ARG A 806 -31.32 38.66 13.24
C ARG A 806 -32.32 37.54 13.59
N SER A 807 -32.58 37.23 14.86
CA SER A 807 -33.61 36.25 15.24
C SER A 807 -35.03 36.81 15.11
N ARG A 808 -35.99 35.90 14.90
CA ARG A 808 -37.42 36.20 14.84
C ARG A 808 -38.11 35.51 16.00
N ASN A 809 -38.92 36.25 16.76
CA ASN A 809 -39.64 35.67 17.87
C ASN A 809 -40.88 34.89 17.39
N VAL A 810 -40.96 33.62 17.78
CA VAL A 810 -42.15 32.76 17.60
C VAL A 810 -42.37 32.03 18.92
N PRO A 811 -43.13 32.61 19.87
CA PRO A 811 -43.29 32.04 21.19
C PRO A 811 -43.83 30.61 21.16
N TYR A 812 -43.27 29.73 21.99
CA TYR A 812 -43.65 28.32 22.08
C TYR A 812 -45.17 28.11 22.23
N THR A 813 -45.83 28.96 23.02
CA THR A 813 -47.29 28.91 23.29
C THR A 813 -48.17 29.22 22.08
N VAL A 814 -47.62 29.79 21.01
CA VAL A 814 -48.36 30.06 19.76
C VAL A 814 -48.49 28.78 18.93
N VAL A 815 -47.47 27.91 18.99
CA VAL A 815 -47.39 26.68 18.18
C VAL A 815 -47.84 25.45 18.97
N PHE A 816 -47.60 25.43 20.29
CA PHE A 816 -47.91 24.34 21.18
C PHE A 816 -48.96 24.73 22.23
N LYS A 817 -49.93 23.85 22.45
CA LYS A 817 -50.92 23.97 23.55
C LYS A 817 -51.02 22.63 24.25
N GLU A 818 -50.99 22.64 25.58
CA GLU A 818 -50.96 21.41 26.40
C GLU A 818 -49.84 20.41 26.04
N GLY A 819 -48.77 20.90 25.38
CA GLY A 819 -47.63 20.07 24.97
C GLY A 819 -47.74 19.46 23.57
N GLU A 820 -48.90 19.56 22.92
CA GLU A 820 -49.12 19.09 21.55
C GLU A 820 -48.99 20.25 20.54
N CYS A 821 -48.39 19.97 19.38
CA CYS A 821 -48.29 20.92 18.29
C CYS A 821 -49.62 21.00 17.56
N ILE A 822 -50.31 22.15 17.61
CA ILE A 822 -51.63 22.31 16.99
C ILE A 822 -51.51 22.70 15.51
N ARG A 823 -50.73 23.74 15.20
CA ARG A 823 -50.60 24.28 13.84
C ARG A 823 -49.42 25.24 13.74
N LEU A 824 -48.65 25.15 12.65
CA LEU A 824 -47.61 26.14 12.32
C LEU A 824 -48.27 27.43 11.78
N PRO A 825 -47.86 28.63 12.23
CA PRO A 825 -48.37 29.88 11.68
C PRO A 825 -48.12 29.99 10.17
N PRO A 826 -49.05 30.53 9.35
CA PRO A 826 -48.88 30.61 7.89
C PRO A 826 -47.62 31.37 7.46
N LEU A 827 -47.25 32.41 8.23
CA LEU A 827 -46.03 33.18 8.01
C LEU A 827 -44.76 32.33 8.27
N LEU A 828 -44.82 31.40 9.22
CA LEU A 828 -43.72 30.50 9.53
C LEU A 828 -43.61 29.41 8.46
N GLU A 829 -44.73 28.87 7.97
CA GLU A 829 -44.76 27.93 6.84
C GLU A 829 -44.12 28.53 5.58
N ASP A 830 -44.43 29.80 5.24
CA ASP A 830 -43.81 30.49 4.10
C ASP A 830 -42.29 30.65 4.29
N LEU A 831 -41.82 30.91 5.52
CA LEU A 831 -40.40 31.06 5.82
C LEU A 831 -39.63 29.73 5.81
N LEU A 832 -40.29 28.65 6.21
CA LEU A 832 -39.76 27.29 6.25
C LEU A 832 -39.82 26.60 4.88
N SER A 833 -40.66 27.06 3.94
CA SER A 833 -40.80 26.52 2.59
C SER A 833 -39.52 26.57 1.73
N ARG A 834 -38.47 27.25 2.20
CA ARG A 834 -37.19 27.39 1.52
C ARG A 834 -36.22 26.32 2.00
N ASP A 835 -36.23 25.17 1.32
CA ASP A 835 -35.50 23.93 1.67
C ASP A 835 -33.96 24.06 1.87
N TYR A 836 -33.35 25.16 1.44
CA TYR A 836 -31.91 25.38 1.54
C TYR A 836 -31.47 26.09 2.83
N ARG A 837 -32.40 26.62 3.63
CA ARG A 837 -32.04 27.38 4.84
C ARG A 837 -31.71 26.47 6.00
N MET A 838 -30.68 26.83 6.78
CA MET A 838 -30.45 26.24 8.09
C MET A 838 -31.37 26.93 9.11
N VAL A 839 -32.20 26.15 9.80
CA VAL A 839 -33.14 26.64 10.79
C VAL A 839 -32.55 26.41 12.17
N VAL A 840 -32.29 27.50 12.90
CA VAL A 840 -31.72 27.44 14.25
C VAL A 840 -32.77 27.91 15.26
N ILE A 841 -33.16 27.01 16.16
CA ILE A 841 -34.10 27.29 17.24
C ILE A 841 -33.34 27.75 18.48
N ILE A 842 -33.71 28.92 18.98
CA ILE A 842 -33.10 29.58 20.12
C ILE A 842 -34.11 29.58 21.26
N GLY A 843 -33.72 28.99 22.39
CA GLY A 843 -34.51 28.97 23.63
C GLY A 843 -33.68 29.40 24.82
N SER A 844 -34.24 29.19 26.01
CA SER A 844 -33.50 29.29 27.27
C SER A 844 -32.75 27.99 27.50
N SER A 845 -31.52 28.06 28.03
CA SER A 845 -30.76 26.89 28.48
C SER A 845 -31.45 26.07 29.57
N ARG A 846 -32.43 26.69 30.25
CA ARG A 846 -33.10 26.15 31.44
C ARG A 846 -34.40 25.42 31.12
N ASP A 847 -34.82 25.37 29.86
CA ASP A 847 -36.04 24.71 29.46
C ASP A 847 -35.90 23.90 28.16
N PHE A 848 -36.82 22.96 27.97
CA PHE A 848 -36.82 22.06 26.82
C PHE A 848 -37.69 22.57 25.66
N ARG A 849 -38.15 23.84 25.70
CA ARG A 849 -39.10 24.38 24.70
C ARG A 849 -38.49 24.39 23.30
N ALA A 850 -37.22 24.79 23.19
CA ALA A 850 -36.51 24.81 21.92
C ALA A 850 -36.35 23.40 21.31
N ARG A 851 -35.98 22.41 22.12
CA ARG A 851 -35.87 21.01 21.68
C ARG A 851 -37.20 20.44 21.21
N LYS A 852 -38.29 20.66 21.96
CA LYS A 852 -39.65 20.24 21.56
C LYS A 852 -40.13 20.94 20.29
N PHE A 853 -39.83 22.23 20.13
CA PHE A 853 -40.16 22.97 18.92
C PHE A 853 -39.43 22.43 17.71
N ALA A 854 -38.13 22.17 17.85
CA ALA A 854 -37.32 21.59 16.80
C ALA A 854 -37.79 20.17 16.44
N ALA A 855 -38.18 19.34 17.43
CA ALA A 855 -38.74 18.01 17.21
C ALA A 855 -39.99 18.05 16.34
N ALA A 856 -40.92 18.95 16.62
CA ALA A 856 -42.12 19.10 15.80
C ALA A 856 -41.78 19.51 14.36
N LEU A 857 -40.81 20.40 14.14
CA LEU A 857 -40.38 20.75 12.78
C LEU A 857 -39.79 19.56 12.03
N ILE A 858 -39.00 18.73 12.70
CA ILE A 858 -38.47 17.49 12.13
C ILE A 858 -39.63 16.55 11.79
N ASP A 859 -40.62 16.35 12.67
CA ASP A 859 -41.80 15.51 12.42
C ASP A 859 -42.63 15.97 11.21
N PHE A 860 -42.66 17.28 10.94
CA PHE A 860 -43.26 17.87 9.74
C PHE A 860 -42.39 17.74 8.47
N ASN A 861 -41.23 17.10 8.57
CA ASN A 861 -40.23 16.89 7.50
C ASN A 861 -39.52 18.17 7.01
N TYR A 862 -39.24 19.11 7.93
CA TYR A 862 -38.32 20.22 7.63
C TYR A 862 -36.87 19.79 7.88
N ASN A 863 -36.04 19.82 6.83
CA ASN A 863 -34.61 19.52 6.91
C ASN A 863 -33.82 20.68 7.56
N ARG A 864 -32.57 20.41 7.96
CA ARG A 864 -31.58 21.40 8.44
C ARG A 864 -32.03 22.17 9.70
N VAL A 865 -32.84 21.52 10.55
CA VAL A 865 -33.29 22.07 11.83
C VAL A 865 -32.29 21.69 12.92
N CYS A 866 -31.83 22.67 13.69
CA CYS A 866 -30.97 22.47 14.85
C CYS A 866 -31.30 23.46 15.97
N VAL A 867 -30.83 23.17 17.18
CA VAL A 867 -31.04 24.01 18.37
C VAL A 867 -29.74 24.69 18.77
N LEU A 868 -29.78 25.94 19.23
CA LEU A 868 -28.60 26.61 19.76
C LEU A 868 -28.19 25.99 21.11
N HIS A 869 -27.04 25.34 21.17
CA HIS A 869 -26.51 24.76 22.39
C HIS A 869 -26.29 25.84 23.46
N GLY A 870 -26.77 25.61 24.67
CA GLY A 870 -26.69 26.56 25.78
C GLY A 870 -27.63 27.76 25.68
N GLY A 871 -28.52 27.81 24.67
CA GLY A 871 -29.58 28.80 24.55
C GLY A 871 -29.10 30.26 24.38
N ILE A 872 -30.01 31.19 24.65
CA ILE A 872 -29.75 32.64 24.57
C ILE A 872 -28.69 33.12 25.57
N GLU A 873 -28.48 32.39 26.67
CA GLU A 873 -27.54 32.74 27.72
C GLU A 873 -26.10 32.80 27.23
N VAL A 874 -25.79 32.10 26.12
CA VAL A 874 -24.47 32.14 25.50
C VAL A 874 -24.08 33.56 25.07
N ILE A 875 -25.03 34.45 24.76
CA ILE A 875 -24.74 35.86 24.43
C ILE A 875 -24.02 36.58 25.58
N LYS A 876 -24.09 36.11 26.83
CA LYS A 876 -23.34 36.74 27.95
C LYS A 876 -21.82 36.69 27.76
N TYR A 877 -21.32 35.76 26.93
CA TYR A 877 -19.90 35.61 26.63
C TYR A 877 -19.46 36.38 25.37
N TYR A 878 -20.37 37.14 24.74
CA TYR A 878 -20.13 37.86 23.50
C TYR A 878 -20.59 39.33 23.60
N SER A 879 -19.74 40.24 23.16
CA SER A 879 -20.02 41.67 22.98
C SER A 879 -20.75 41.90 21.66
N VAL A 880 -21.76 42.77 21.67
CA VAL A 880 -22.50 43.15 20.46
C VAL A 880 -21.76 44.31 19.79
N HIS A 881 -21.42 44.18 18.50
CA HIS A 881 -20.89 45.26 17.66
C HIS A 881 -21.77 45.39 16.41
N GLY A 882 -22.78 46.29 16.46
CA GLY A 882 -23.76 46.41 15.39
C GLY A 882 -24.63 45.15 15.24
N ASN A 883 -24.63 44.52 14.06
CA ASN A 883 -25.35 43.28 13.79
C ASN A 883 -24.52 42.00 14.05
N SER A 884 -23.25 42.12 14.49
CA SER A 884 -22.39 40.96 14.79
C SER A 884 -22.06 40.84 16.28
N LEU A 885 -21.73 39.63 16.71
CA LEU A 885 -21.34 39.30 18.08
C LEU A 885 -19.85 38.89 18.09
N ARG A 886 -19.02 39.61 18.86
CA ARG A 886 -17.60 39.26 19.07
C ARG A 886 -17.40 38.75 20.48
N ARG A 887 -16.65 37.65 20.65
CA ARG A 887 -16.37 37.08 21.98
C ARG A 887 -15.77 38.14 22.90
N ILE A 888 -16.23 38.19 24.16
CA ILE A 888 -15.61 39.02 25.19
C ILE A 888 -14.32 38.30 25.58
N GLU A 889 -13.17 38.91 25.30
CA GLU A 889 -11.85 38.39 25.74
C GLU A 889 -11.75 38.29 27.26
#